data_AF-A0AA97AW50-F1
#
_entry.id   AF-A0AA97AW50-F1
#
_cell.length_a   1.000
_cell.length_b   1.000
_cell.length_c   1.000
_cell.angle_alpha   90.00
_cell.angle_beta   90.00
_cell.angle_gamma   90.00
#
_symmetry.space_group_name_H-M   'P 1'
#
loop_
_entity.id
_entity.type
_entity.pdbx_description
1 polymer ?
#
loop_
_entity_poly.entity_id
_entity_poly.type
_entity_poly.pdbx_seq_one_letter_code
_entity_poly.pdbx_strand_id
1 'polypeptide(L)'
;MRHQNQSVFAFLLGSLLVCSVPVGAESVQAQTAQQEELNQLRQEQQLRSQVQSEIDRAFSRSSLLLNVALITLTLFPIAILASLWRFRQVIIREIVDRGMYQLQNLSEVEHQLHEVQQEAERKIQQSRQIIQQLETEVQELQRRISEDAESLTGLTTQLSQSQSELLAGLETQVNLSKRELEKLSSEFAAHLSMLQTDVDEQNATAQTTFSDLHQQLMSQLDEIGAFATQQQQLTQEHLTRSQAQIATHLEQQHAQLLERLEQFEQEYIARLNESESQTAEQRTQILENLGQLKTEFAAQLSILHADTQQQRDQVRERIEHLETEFAASLSAKQSDVEQHQQSAKDAITAKQSDLMSQFSELESSAIQGRTNFLDKLRLLESDATQQKQAIFNKLQSLEIEFVSQLSGLREQAQNRRPAEPTASPESNDLEQAEAQFKAGQFEAAIAHYDQALKHQSNHPEVWLKRGLALARLKQYKEAIFSYDRATQLDPDYSEAWCDRGVALGKLQRHEEAFRSFDQAVKVRANNEIAWLNRGLALQMLGRYSEALASFDAALKLNTEAYKVWNYRGYLLIQLERDREALDCFDNAIDIQPKYSPAYYNKAICYALQGHTQAAIENLEEAIRLNPRYRDDAKNDPEFEQIMSDRRFRELVEH
;
A
#
# COMPACT_ATOMS: atom_id res chain seq x y z
N MET A 1 -60.70 -89.64 -103.17
CA MET A 1 -61.01 -91.00 -103.68
C MET A 1 -62.52 -91.17 -103.72
N ARG A 2 -63.05 -92.08 -104.58
CA ARG A 2 -64.38 -92.76 -104.55
C ARG A 2 -65.60 -91.95 -104.01
N HIS A 3 -66.54 -91.53 -104.86
CA HIS A 3 -67.69 -92.34 -105.38
C HIS A 3 -68.86 -92.45 -104.37
N GLN A 4 -70.15 -92.43 -104.76
CA GLN A 4 -70.74 -92.49 -106.12
C GLN A 4 -72.22 -92.01 -106.16
N ASN A 5 -72.64 -91.45 -107.32
CA ASN A 5 -73.93 -91.67 -108.04
C ASN A 5 -75.29 -91.43 -107.35
N GLN A 6 -76.44 -91.23 -108.02
CA GLN A 6 -76.90 -91.24 -109.44
C GLN A 6 -78.21 -90.38 -109.49
N SER A 7 -78.85 -89.95 -110.60
CA SER A 7 -78.47 -89.81 -112.03
C SER A 7 -79.44 -88.80 -112.69
N VAL A 8 -79.07 -88.31 -113.88
CA VAL A 8 -79.95 -87.60 -114.84
C VAL A 8 -79.97 -88.41 -116.15
N PHE A 9 -81.04 -88.36 -116.96
CA PHE A 9 -80.99 -88.11 -118.43
C PHE A 9 -82.38 -88.01 -119.10
N ALA A 10 -82.39 -87.55 -120.36
CA ALA A 10 -83.54 -87.38 -121.26
C ALA A 10 -83.20 -87.91 -122.69
N PHE A 11 -83.89 -87.43 -123.74
CA PHE A 11 -83.75 -87.78 -125.19
C PHE A 11 -84.37 -89.14 -125.63
N LEU A 12 -84.74 -89.40 -126.92
CA LEU A 12 -84.57 -88.67 -128.21
C LEU A 12 -85.80 -88.91 -129.19
N LEU A 13 -85.64 -88.60 -130.50
CA LEU A 13 -86.67 -88.46 -131.57
C LEU A 13 -86.74 -89.64 -132.59
N GLY A 14 -87.80 -89.71 -133.44
CA GLY A 14 -87.95 -90.61 -134.61
C GLY A 14 -89.18 -90.27 -135.51
N SER A 15 -89.26 -90.74 -136.79
CA SER A 15 -90.14 -90.12 -137.83
C SER A 15 -90.67 -90.96 -139.04
N LEU A 16 -91.90 -90.62 -139.51
CA LEU A 16 -92.44 -90.52 -140.91
C LEU A 16 -92.90 -91.70 -141.84
N LEU A 17 -93.74 -91.34 -142.85
CA LEU A 17 -94.33 -92.04 -144.05
C LEU A 17 -95.69 -92.80 -143.86
N VAL A 18 -96.79 -92.77 -144.67
CA VAL A 18 -97.20 -92.51 -146.11
C VAL A 18 -97.40 -93.84 -146.94
N CYS A 19 -98.46 -94.19 -147.72
CA CYS A 19 -99.28 -93.50 -148.78
C CYS A 19 -100.65 -94.19 -149.22
N SER A 20 -101.54 -93.46 -149.98
CA SER A 20 -102.54 -93.83 -151.08
C SER A 20 -103.55 -95.06 -151.02
N VAL A 21 -104.91 -94.99 -151.15
CA VAL A 21 -105.91 -94.59 -152.26
C VAL A 21 -106.24 -95.75 -153.29
N PRO A 22 -107.45 -96.01 -153.97
CA PRO A 22 -108.77 -95.30 -154.24
C PRO A 22 -110.16 -96.13 -154.26
N VAL A 23 -111.32 -95.50 -154.69
CA VAL A 23 -112.56 -96.02 -155.43
C VAL A 23 -113.58 -97.04 -154.77
N GLY A 24 -114.89 -97.22 -155.13
CA GLY A 24 -115.93 -96.48 -155.96
C GLY A 24 -117.14 -97.32 -156.55
N ALA A 25 -118.29 -96.69 -156.92
CA ALA A 25 -119.51 -97.17 -157.73
C ALA A 25 -120.59 -98.11 -157.06
N GLU A 26 -121.84 -98.44 -157.52
CA GLU A 26 -122.76 -98.13 -158.70
C GLU A 26 -124.31 -98.36 -158.39
N SER A 27 -125.23 -98.68 -159.35
CA SER A 27 -126.75 -98.60 -159.29
C SER A 27 -127.59 -99.81 -159.83
N VAL A 28 -128.97 -99.78 -159.82
CA VAL A 28 -129.97 -100.34 -160.84
C VAL A 28 -131.48 -100.48 -160.40
N GLN A 29 -132.37 -100.39 -161.42
CA GLN A 29 -133.85 -100.52 -161.70
C GLN A 29 -134.72 -101.61 -160.98
N ALA A 30 -136.04 -101.90 -161.22
CA ALA A 30 -137.10 -101.55 -162.22
C ALA A 30 -138.55 -101.80 -161.62
N GLN A 31 -139.67 -101.13 -161.98
CA GLN A 31 -140.59 -101.23 -163.18
C GLN A 31 -141.33 -102.60 -163.33
N THR A 32 -142.59 -102.81 -163.78
CA THR A 32 -143.81 -102.06 -164.27
C THR A 32 -144.98 -103.10 -164.48
N ALA A 33 -146.29 -102.90 -164.74
CA ALA A 33 -147.32 -101.81 -164.76
C ALA A 33 -148.77 -102.41 -164.98
N GLN A 34 -149.76 -101.60 -165.45
CA GLN A 34 -151.13 -101.87 -165.99
C GLN A 34 -152.38 -102.01 -165.04
N GLN A 35 -153.63 -101.74 -165.48
CA GLN A 35 -154.25 -100.51 -166.07
C GLN A 35 -155.76 -100.69 -166.41
N GLU A 36 -156.53 -99.59 -166.30
CA GLU A 36 -157.88 -99.29 -166.84
C GLU A 36 -158.95 -100.41 -166.98
N GLU A 37 -159.83 -100.51 -165.97
CA GLU A 37 -161.26 -100.84 -166.17
C GLU A 37 -162.13 -99.60 -165.85
N LEU A 38 -161.75 -98.47 -166.44
CA LEU A 38 -162.28 -97.15 -166.14
C LEU A 38 -163.65 -96.93 -166.81
N ASN A 39 -164.75 -97.17 -166.08
CA ASN A 39 -165.87 -96.21 -165.90
C ASN A 39 -167.15 -96.83 -165.28
N GLN A 40 -167.37 -98.15 -165.35
CA GLN A 40 -168.72 -98.73 -165.23
C GLN A 40 -169.10 -99.35 -163.87
N LEU A 41 -168.25 -99.28 -162.84
CA LEU A 41 -168.63 -99.56 -161.44
C LEU A 41 -168.90 -98.29 -160.61
N ARG A 42 -169.29 -97.20 -161.30
CA ARG A 42 -169.63 -95.87 -160.74
C ARG A 42 -170.87 -95.84 -159.81
N GLN A 43 -171.38 -97.01 -159.40
CA GLN A 43 -172.53 -97.21 -158.52
C GLN A 43 -172.26 -98.18 -157.34
N GLU A 44 -171.03 -98.65 -157.12
CA GLU A 44 -170.53 -98.98 -155.75
C GLU A 44 -170.05 -97.71 -154.99
N GLN A 45 -170.33 -96.56 -155.58
CA GLN A 45 -170.64 -95.30 -154.92
C GLN A 45 -171.41 -95.51 -153.60
N GLN A 46 -171.21 -94.60 -152.63
CA GLN A 46 -172.07 -94.40 -151.44
C GLN A 46 -171.91 -95.31 -150.20
N LEU A 47 -171.02 -96.32 -150.12
CA LEU A 47 -170.82 -97.06 -148.84
C LEU A 47 -169.37 -97.29 -148.34
N ARG A 48 -168.33 -96.78 -149.02
CA ARG A 48 -166.95 -96.71 -148.45
C ARG A 48 -166.39 -95.29 -148.34
N SER A 49 -167.05 -94.29 -148.90
CA SER A 49 -166.66 -92.88 -148.88
C SER A 49 -166.94 -92.17 -147.54
N GLN A 50 -166.82 -92.88 -146.40
CA GLN A 50 -167.22 -92.38 -145.08
C GLN A 50 -166.42 -92.97 -143.90
N VAL A 51 -165.30 -93.66 -144.13
CA VAL A 51 -164.53 -94.35 -143.06
C VAL A 51 -163.04 -93.96 -143.01
N GLN A 52 -162.35 -93.82 -144.15
CA GLN A 52 -160.89 -93.66 -144.14
C GLN A 52 -160.39 -92.23 -143.83
N SER A 53 -161.19 -91.19 -144.10
CA SER A 53 -160.73 -89.80 -144.10
C SER A 53 -160.49 -89.16 -142.72
N GLU A 54 -160.81 -89.86 -141.62
CA GLU A 54 -160.53 -89.39 -140.26
C GLU A 54 -159.18 -89.87 -139.71
N ILE A 55 -158.61 -90.93 -140.29
CA ILE A 55 -157.39 -91.58 -139.75
C ILE A 55 -156.13 -90.76 -140.13
N ASP A 56 -156.00 -90.34 -141.38
CA ASP A 56 -154.77 -89.72 -141.91
C ASP A 56 -154.48 -88.29 -141.39
N ARG A 57 -155.41 -87.65 -140.66
CA ARG A 57 -155.19 -86.32 -140.04
C ARG A 57 -154.72 -86.36 -138.59
N ALA A 58 -154.87 -87.49 -137.89
CA ALA A 58 -154.53 -87.58 -136.48
C ALA A 58 -153.02 -87.79 -136.23
N PHE A 59 -152.34 -88.54 -137.10
CA PHE A 59 -151.06 -89.17 -136.75
C PHE A 59 -149.81 -88.30 -136.94
N SER A 60 -149.84 -87.28 -137.81
CA SER A 60 -148.65 -86.49 -138.15
C SER A 60 -148.32 -85.35 -137.18
N ARG A 61 -149.30 -84.87 -136.38
CA ARG A 61 -149.11 -83.73 -135.47
C ARG A 61 -148.61 -84.10 -134.07
N SER A 62 -148.81 -85.34 -133.61
CA SER A 62 -148.41 -85.77 -132.26
C SER A 62 -146.90 -85.96 -132.11
N SER A 63 -146.25 -86.56 -133.12
CA SER A 63 -144.82 -86.91 -133.11
C SER A 63 -143.90 -85.70 -132.90
N LEU A 64 -144.18 -84.58 -133.56
CA LEU A 64 -143.28 -83.42 -133.56
C LEU A 64 -143.30 -82.65 -132.22
N LEU A 65 -144.47 -82.54 -131.58
CA LEU A 65 -144.62 -81.90 -130.27
C LEU A 65 -143.89 -82.67 -129.15
N LEU A 66 -143.91 -84.00 -129.20
CA LEU A 66 -143.25 -84.85 -128.20
C LEU A 66 -141.73 -84.60 -128.15
N ASN A 67 -141.08 -84.52 -129.31
CA ASN A 67 -139.63 -84.34 -129.42
C ASN A 67 -139.17 -82.95 -128.93
N VAL A 68 -139.94 -81.89 -129.20
CA VAL A 68 -139.62 -80.54 -128.71
C VAL A 68 -139.74 -80.46 -127.18
N ALA A 69 -140.79 -81.04 -126.61
CA ALA A 69 -140.98 -81.08 -125.15
C ALA A 69 -139.81 -81.78 -124.43
N LEU A 70 -139.37 -82.93 -124.95
CA LEU A 70 -138.23 -83.68 -124.39
C LEU A 70 -136.93 -82.86 -124.36
N ILE A 71 -136.62 -82.08 -125.39
CA ILE A 71 -135.43 -81.22 -125.42
C ILE A 71 -135.53 -80.12 -124.36
N THR A 72 -136.69 -79.46 -124.23
CA THR A 72 -136.86 -78.38 -123.24
C THR A 72 -136.73 -78.85 -121.80
N LEU A 73 -137.08 -80.10 -121.50
CA LEU A 73 -137.03 -80.67 -120.14
C LEU A 73 -135.59 -80.85 -119.62
N THR A 74 -134.60 -81.07 -120.50
CA THR A 74 -133.22 -81.39 -120.09
C THR A 74 -132.35 -80.17 -119.78
N LEU A 75 -132.65 -79.01 -120.38
CA LEU A 75 -131.83 -77.79 -120.21
C LEU A 75 -132.08 -77.06 -118.87
N PHE A 76 -133.29 -77.15 -118.33
CA PHE A 76 -133.68 -76.42 -117.12
C PHE A 76 -132.81 -76.70 -115.87
N PRO A 77 -132.49 -77.96 -115.49
CA PRO A 77 -131.65 -78.22 -114.31
C PRO A 77 -130.20 -77.72 -114.45
N ILE A 78 -129.66 -77.65 -115.67
CA ILE A 78 -128.28 -77.21 -115.93
C ILE A 78 -128.11 -75.71 -115.59
N ALA A 79 -129.11 -74.88 -115.92
CA ALA A 79 -129.10 -73.45 -115.63
C ALA A 79 -129.08 -73.16 -114.12
N ILE A 80 -129.80 -73.95 -113.32
CA ILE A 80 -129.88 -73.79 -111.86
C ILE A 80 -128.51 -74.04 -111.20
N LEU A 81 -127.82 -75.10 -111.61
CA LEU A 81 -126.49 -75.44 -111.10
C LEU A 81 -125.44 -74.34 -111.38
N ALA A 82 -125.47 -73.75 -112.58
CA ALA A 82 -124.59 -72.63 -112.94
C ALA A 82 -124.81 -71.38 -112.07
N SER A 83 -126.07 -71.09 -111.71
CA SER A 83 -126.43 -69.95 -110.84
C SER A 83 -125.91 -70.14 -109.42
N LEU A 84 -126.00 -71.35 -108.85
CA LEU A 84 -125.51 -71.65 -107.50
C LEU A 84 -123.98 -71.55 -107.39
N TRP A 85 -123.25 -71.97 -108.43
CA TRP A 85 -121.78 -71.89 -108.45
C TRP A 85 -121.26 -70.45 -108.40
N ARG A 86 -121.87 -69.53 -109.16
CA ARG A 86 -121.58 -68.08 -109.13
C ARG A 86 -121.71 -67.50 -107.72
N PHE A 87 -122.79 -67.82 -107.01
CA PHE A 87 -123.08 -67.25 -105.69
C PHE A 87 -122.02 -67.64 -104.64
N ARG A 88 -121.52 -68.87 -104.71
CA ARG A 88 -120.48 -69.38 -103.80
C ARG A 88 -119.15 -68.63 -103.93
N GLN A 89 -118.77 -68.19 -105.13
CA GLN A 89 -117.51 -67.46 -105.33
C GLN A 89 -117.51 -66.06 -104.70
N VAL A 90 -118.66 -65.38 -104.65
CA VAL A 90 -118.76 -64.02 -104.09
C VAL A 90 -118.55 -64.03 -102.58
N ILE A 91 -119.24 -64.94 -101.87
CA ILE A 91 -119.21 -65.03 -100.40
C ILE A 91 -117.79 -65.30 -99.87
N ILE A 92 -117.00 -66.12 -100.57
CA ILE A 92 -115.63 -66.45 -100.14
C ILE A 92 -114.72 -65.20 -100.19
N ARG A 93 -114.93 -64.29 -101.15
CA ARG A 93 -114.08 -63.11 -101.34
C ARG A 93 -114.31 -62.07 -100.22
N GLU A 94 -115.57 -61.78 -99.92
CA GLU A 94 -116.00 -60.86 -98.84
C GLU A 94 -115.41 -61.25 -97.47
N ILE A 95 -115.28 -62.55 -97.19
CA ILE A 95 -114.74 -63.06 -95.91
C ILE A 95 -113.21 -62.89 -95.86
N VAL A 96 -112.51 -63.17 -96.95
CA VAL A 96 -111.03 -63.10 -97.00
C VAL A 96 -110.54 -61.66 -96.85
N ASP A 97 -111.17 -60.71 -97.53
CA ASP A 97 -110.75 -59.30 -97.50
C ASP A 97 -110.97 -58.68 -96.10
N ARG A 98 -112.05 -59.05 -95.40
CA ARG A 98 -112.29 -58.65 -94.00
C ARG A 98 -111.34 -59.32 -93.00
N GLY A 99 -110.90 -60.56 -93.28
CA GLY A 99 -109.93 -61.28 -92.45
C GLY A 99 -108.52 -60.69 -92.52
N MET A 100 -108.07 -60.26 -93.71
CA MET A 100 -106.70 -59.77 -93.89
C MET A 100 -106.42 -58.43 -93.17
N TYR A 101 -107.41 -57.55 -93.05
CA TYR A 101 -107.24 -56.23 -92.42
C TYR A 101 -106.89 -56.31 -90.91
N GLN A 102 -107.29 -57.38 -90.21
CA GLN A 102 -106.96 -57.55 -88.79
C GLN A 102 -105.55 -58.11 -88.53
N LEU A 103 -104.93 -58.77 -89.50
CA LEU A 103 -103.59 -59.34 -89.35
C LEU A 103 -102.48 -58.28 -89.46
N GLN A 104 -102.71 -57.18 -90.18
CA GLN A 104 -101.68 -56.18 -90.44
C GLN A 104 -101.31 -55.34 -89.20
N ASN A 105 -102.27 -55.13 -88.29
CA ASN A 105 -102.03 -54.41 -87.03
C ASN A 105 -101.19 -55.22 -86.01
N LEU A 106 -101.08 -56.54 -86.16
CA LEU A 106 -100.32 -57.37 -85.22
C LEU A 106 -98.79 -57.20 -85.39
N SER A 107 -98.31 -57.03 -86.63
CA SER A 107 -96.87 -56.86 -86.89
C SER A 107 -96.30 -55.55 -86.35
N GLU A 108 -97.11 -54.49 -86.22
CA GLU A 108 -96.67 -53.20 -85.70
C GLU A 108 -96.52 -53.23 -84.17
N VAL A 109 -97.42 -53.94 -83.48
CA VAL A 109 -97.31 -54.21 -82.03
C VAL A 109 -96.11 -55.11 -81.70
N GLU A 110 -95.84 -56.11 -82.52
CA GLU A 110 -94.67 -57.01 -82.36
C GLU A 110 -93.35 -56.22 -82.49
N HIS A 111 -93.25 -55.30 -83.44
CA HIS A 111 -92.07 -54.45 -83.61
C HIS A 111 -91.89 -53.45 -82.46
N GLN A 112 -92.96 -52.82 -81.97
CA GLN A 112 -92.91 -51.91 -80.81
C GLN A 112 -92.52 -52.65 -79.53
N LEU A 113 -93.05 -53.86 -79.30
CA LEU A 113 -92.68 -54.70 -78.17
C LEU A 113 -91.19 -55.06 -78.19
N HIS A 114 -90.65 -55.40 -79.36
CA HIS A 114 -89.23 -55.73 -79.50
C HIS A 114 -88.31 -54.51 -79.30
N GLU A 115 -88.71 -53.32 -79.74
CA GLU A 115 -87.97 -52.08 -79.51
C GLU A 115 -87.95 -51.68 -78.03
N VAL A 116 -89.09 -51.74 -77.34
CA VAL A 116 -89.20 -51.51 -75.89
C VAL A 116 -88.39 -52.55 -75.10
N GLN A 117 -88.38 -53.82 -75.52
CA GLN A 117 -87.54 -54.85 -74.91
C GLN A 117 -86.04 -54.52 -75.08
N GLN A 118 -85.60 -54.14 -76.28
CA GLN A 118 -84.21 -53.75 -76.50
C GLN A 118 -83.81 -52.50 -75.70
N GLU A 119 -84.67 -51.49 -75.56
CA GLU A 119 -84.35 -50.34 -74.70
C GLU A 119 -84.27 -50.77 -73.22
N ALA A 120 -85.21 -51.58 -72.73
CA ALA A 120 -85.17 -52.11 -71.37
C ALA A 120 -83.88 -52.91 -71.11
N GLU A 121 -83.45 -53.77 -72.04
CA GLU A 121 -82.19 -54.52 -71.95
C GLU A 121 -80.97 -53.58 -71.93
N ARG A 122 -80.92 -52.54 -72.78
CA ARG A 122 -79.86 -51.52 -72.76
C ARG A 122 -79.83 -50.76 -71.43
N LYS A 123 -80.99 -50.37 -70.87
CA LYS A 123 -81.08 -49.68 -69.56
C LYS A 123 -80.65 -50.60 -68.41
N ILE A 124 -81.00 -51.88 -68.44
CA ILE A 124 -80.53 -52.89 -67.48
C ILE A 124 -79.01 -53.09 -67.59
N GLN A 125 -78.46 -53.11 -68.80
CA GLN A 125 -77.02 -53.22 -69.01
C GLN A 125 -76.26 -51.99 -68.52
N GLN A 126 -76.75 -50.77 -68.81
CA GLN A 126 -76.21 -49.52 -68.27
C GLN A 126 -76.26 -49.49 -66.74
N SER A 127 -77.39 -49.89 -66.14
CA SER A 127 -77.54 -50.00 -64.68
C SER A 127 -76.53 -50.98 -64.07
N ARG A 128 -76.31 -52.14 -64.69
CA ARG A 128 -75.27 -53.11 -64.25
C ARG A 128 -73.86 -52.55 -64.36
N GLN A 129 -73.52 -51.80 -65.41
CA GLN A 129 -72.22 -51.15 -65.54
C GLN A 129 -72.00 -50.10 -64.46
N ILE A 130 -73.01 -49.27 -64.15
CA ILE A 130 -72.96 -48.29 -63.07
C ILE A 130 -72.80 -48.99 -61.71
N ILE A 131 -73.52 -50.08 -61.46
CA ILE A 131 -73.37 -50.88 -60.22
C ILE A 131 -71.96 -51.44 -60.11
N GLN A 132 -71.39 -52.02 -61.17
CA GLN A 132 -70.02 -52.54 -61.16
C GLN A 132 -68.95 -51.46 -60.96
N GLN A 133 -69.16 -50.26 -61.53
CA GLN A 133 -68.31 -49.10 -61.26
C GLN A 133 -68.40 -48.66 -59.79
N LEU A 134 -69.61 -48.57 -59.24
CA LEU A 134 -69.84 -48.21 -57.84
C LEU A 134 -69.24 -49.25 -56.87
N GLU A 135 -69.38 -50.54 -57.16
CA GLU A 135 -68.74 -51.64 -56.42
C GLU A 135 -67.21 -51.52 -56.43
N THR A 136 -66.63 -51.16 -57.58
CA THR A 136 -65.17 -50.96 -57.73
C THR A 136 -64.69 -49.72 -56.97
N GLU A 137 -65.41 -48.60 -57.06
CA GLU A 137 -65.10 -47.37 -56.31
C GLU A 137 -65.25 -47.57 -54.80
N VAL A 138 -66.27 -48.31 -54.35
CA VAL A 138 -66.45 -48.66 -52.92
C VAL A 138 -65.31 -49.57 -52.44
N GLN A 139 -64.86 -50.55 -53.22
CA GLN A 139 -63.71 -51.39 -52.87
C GLN A 139 -62.41 -50.59 -52.78
N GLU A 140 -62.16 -49.68 -53.72
CA GLU A 140 -60.98 -48.80 -53.70
C GLU A 140 -61.02 -47.80 -52.53
N LEU A 141 -62.19 -47.26 -52.19
CA LEU A 141 -62.38 -46.43 -51.01
C LEU A 141 -62.19 -47.23 -49.71
N GLN A 142 -62.70 -48.46 -49.61
CA GLN A 142 -62.48 -49.35 -48.48
C GLN A 142 -60.99 -49.70 -48.31
N ARG A 143 -60.28 -49.98 -49.42
CA ARG A 143 -58.83 -50.21 -49.42
C ARG A 143 -58.08 -48.99 -48.86
N ARG A 144 -58.35 -47.79 -49.36
CA ARG A 144 -57.74 -46.54 -48.86
C ARG A 144 -58.05 -46.28 -47.40
N ILE A 145 -59.30 -46.44 -46.97
CA ILE A 145 -59.68 -46.28 -45.56
C ILE A 145 -58.95 -47.29 -44.66
N SER A 146 -58.69 -48.51 -45.15
CA SER A 146 -57.88 -49.50 -44.43
C SER A 146 -56.39 -49.10 -44.36
N GLU A 147 -55.82 -48.61 -45.47
CA GLU A 147 -54.41 -48.18 -45.54
C GLU A 147 -54.15 -46.90 -44.73
N ASP A 148 -55.09 -45.95 -44.72
CA ASP A 148 -55.07 -44.76 -43.87
C ASP A 148 -55.24 -45.15 -42.39
N ALA A 149 -56.09 -46.12 -42.06
CA ALA A 149 -56.27 -46.62 -40.68
C ALA A 149 -55.04 -47.38 -40.17
N GLU A 150 -54.38 -48.18 -41.01
CA GLU A 150 -53.11 -48.85 -40.68
C GLU A 150 -51.98 -47.82 -40.52
N SER A 151 -51.93 -46.79 -41.39
CA SER A 151 -50.99 -45.68 -41.26
C SER A 151 -51.22 -44.86 -39.98
N LEU A 152 -52.47 -44.59 -39.61
CA LEU A 152 -52.83 -43.88 -38.37
C LEU A 152 -52.54 -44.69 -37.11
N THR A 153 -52.76 -46.01 -37.10
CA THR A 153 -52.39 -46.86 -35.97
C THR A 153 -50.87 -47.00 -35.86
N GLY A 154 -50.14 -47.11 -36.97
CA GLY A 154 -48.69 -47.04 -37.03
C GLY A 154 -48.12 -45.74 -36.43
N LEU A 155 -48.61 -44.58 -36.89
CA LEU A 155 -48.23 -43.27 -36.35
C LEU A 155 -48.58 -43.11 -34.87
N THR A 156 -49.75 -43.60 -34.43
CA THR A 156 -50.16 -43.57 -33.02
C THR A 156 -49.24 -44.43 -32.15
N THR A 157 -48.82 -45.60 -32.65
CA THR A 157 -47.88 -46.50 -31.97
C THR A 157 -46.48 -45.89 -31.88
N GLN A 158 -45.97 -45.31 -32.97
CA GLN A 158 -44.69 -44.60 -33.00
C GLN A 158 -44.68 -43.39 -32.06
N LEU A 159 -45.75 -42.61 -32.02
CA LEU A 159 -45.89 -41.47 -31.10
C LEU A 159 -45.92 -41.94 -29.63
N SER A 160 -46.68 -42.99 -29.33
CA SER A 160 -46.75 -43.57 -27.97
C SER A 160 -45.38 -44.13 -27.52
N GLN A 161 -44.68 -44.84 -28.41
CA GLN A 161 -43.33 -45.34 -28.14
C GLN A 161 -42.34 -44.18 -27.91
N SER A 162 -42.32 -43.18 -28.80
CA SER A 162 -41.43 -42.02 -28.67
C SER A 162 -41.70 -41.21 -27.39
N GLN A 163 -42.98 -41.07 -26.99
CA GLN A 163 -43.34 -40.47 -25.70
C GLN A 163 -42.83 -41.31 -24.53
N SER A 164 -42.96 -42.64 -24.58
CA SER A 164 -42.47 -43.53 -23.53
C SER A 164 -40.94 -43.50 -23.38
N GLU A 165 -40.21 -43.52 -24.49
CA GLU A 165 -38.75 -43.42 -24.54
C GLU A 165 -38.26 -42.07 -24.00
N LEU A 166 -38.91 -40.97 -24.38
CA LEU A 166 -38.59 -39.63 -23.91
C LEU A 166 -38.89 -39.46 -22.41
N LEU A 167 -40.01 -39.99 -21.92
CA LEU A 167 -40.34 -39.99 -20.48
C LEU A 167 -39.34 -40.80 -19.66
N ALA A 168 -38.96 -42.00 -20.11
CA ALA A 168 -37.94 -42.82 -19.45
C ALA A 168 -36.55 -42.15 -19.44
N GLY A 169 -36.20 -41.44 -20.52
CA GLY A 169 -34.98 -40.62 -20.60
C GLY A 169 -35.00 -39.45 -19.60
N LEU A 170 -36.12 -38.73 -19.49
CA LEU A 170 -36.30 -37.66 -18.51
C LEU A 170 -36.29 -38.18 -17.07
N GLU A 171 -36.98 -39.28 -16.78
CA GLU A 171 -36.97 -39.91 -15.46
C GLU A 171 -35.57 -40.38 -15.06
N THR A 172 -34.80 -40.92 -16.01
CA THR A 172 -33.40 -41.30 -15.77
C THR A 172 -32.54 -40.08 -15.44
N GLN A 173 -32.68 -38.97 -16.18
CA GLN A 173 -31.96 -37.73 -15.90
C GLN A 173 -32.34 -37.12 -14.54
N VAL A 174 -33.63 -37.02 -14.22
CA VAL A 174 -34.11 -36.53 -12.93
C VAL A 174 -33.57 -37.37 -11.77
N ASN A 175 -33.55 -38.70 -11.91
CA ASN A 175 -32.99 -39.59 -10.90
C ASN A 175 -31.45 -39.50 -10.77
N LEU A 176 -30.73 -39.19 -11.85
CA LEU A 176 -29.29 -38.90 -11.78
C LEU A 176 -29.02 -37.58 -11.06
N SER A 177 -29.63 -36.48 -11.51
CA SER A 177 -29.47 -35.16 -10.89
C SER A 177 -29.89 -35.16 -9.40
N LYS A 178 -30.93 -35.93 -9.04
CA LYS A 178 -31.35 -36.10 -7.64
C LYS A 178 -30.26 -36.77 -6.78
N ARG A 179 -29.60 -37.81 -7.29
CA ARG A 179 -28.47 -38.47 -6.59
C ARG A 179 -27.25 -37.57 -6.48
N GLU A 180 -26.98 -36.75 -7.50
CA GLU A 180 -25.89 -35.77 -7.47
C GLU A 180 -26.15 -34.68 -6.43
N LEU A 181 -27.39 -34.18 -6.32
CA LEU A 181 -27.79 -33.23 -5.27
C LEU A 181 -27.77 -33.86 -3.87
N GLU A 182 -28.22 -35.10 -3.70
CA GLU A 182 -28.15 -35.84 -2.44
C GLU A 182 -26.69 -36.05 -2.01
N LYS A 183 -25.81 -36.42 -2.95
CA LYS A 183 -24.37 -36.55 -2.72
C LYS A 183 -23.75 -35.21 -2.32
N LEU A 184 -23.98 -34.14 -3.09
CA LEU A 184 -23.42 -32.81 -2.83
C LEU A 184 -23.89 -32.25 -1.48
N SER A 185 -25.16 -32.50 -1.11
CA SER A 185 -25.70 -32.15 0.21
C SER A 185 -25.00 -32.91 1.34
N SER A 186 -24.68 -34.19 1.13
CA SER A 186 -23.92 -35.00 2.10
C SER A 186 -22.46 -34.57 2.23
N GLU A 187 -21.79 -34.22 1.12
CA GLU A 187 -20.42 -33.69 1.12
C GLU A 187 -20.38 -32.31 1.81
N PHE A 188 -21.34 -31.43 1.53
CA PHE A 188 -21.46 -30.12 2.19
C PHE A 188 -21.72 -30.25 3.69
N ALA A 189 -22.62 -31.15 4.11
CA ALA A 189 -22.88 -31.41 5.53
C ALA A 189 -21.65 -31.96 6.26
N ALA A 190 -20.87 -32.84 5.62
CA ALA A 190 -19.62 -33.35 6.17
C ALA A 190 -18.57 -32.23 6.33
N HIS A 191 -18.39 -31.38 5.32
CA HIS A 191 -17.48 -30.23 5.41
C HIS A 191 -17.89 -29.22 6.49
N LEU A 192 -19.20 -28.95 6.66
CA LEU A 192 -19.70 -28.03 7.68
C LEU A 192 -19.48 -28.63 9.10
N SER A 193 -19.67 -29.93 9.26
CA SER A 193 -19.36 -30.66 10.51
C SER A 193 -17.86 -30.65 10.83
N MET A 194 -16.98 -30.79 9.83
CA MET A 194 -15.53 -30.68 10.03
C MET A 194 -15.15 -29.25 10.44
N LEU A 195 -15.60 -28.24 9.69
CA LEU A 195 -15.30 -26.83 9.99
C LEU A 195 -15.76 -26.41 11.38
N GLN A 196 -16.91 -26.92 11.84
CA GLN A 196 -17.38 -26.64 13.20
C GLN A 196 -16.51 -27.33 14.27
N THR A 197 -16.01 -28.54 14.00
CA THR A 197 -15.05 -29.24 14.90
C THR A 197 -13.74 -28.47 14.98
N ASP A 198 -13.18 -28.03 13.84
CA ASP A 198 -11.95 -27.23 13.77
C ASP A 198 -12.09 -25.91 14.55
N VAL A 199 -13.26 -25.26 14.46
CA VAL A 199 -13.56 -24.01 15.20
C VAL A 199 -13.68 -24.26 16.70
N ASP A 200 -14.35 -25.34 17.12
CA ASP A 200 -14.49 -25.69 18.55
C ASP A 200 -13.13 -26.09 19.17
N GLU A 201 -12.26 -26.81 18.44
CA GLU A 201 -10.89 -27.14 18.89
C GLU A 201 -9.98 -25.91 18.96
N GLN A 202 -10.06 -25.00 17.98
CA GLN A 202 -9.33 -23.73 18.03
C GLN A 202 -9.80 -22.83 19.17
N ASN A 203 -11.12 -22.78 19.43
CA ASN A 203 -11.70 -22.01 20.53
C ASN A 203 -11.29 -22.57 21.90
N ALA A 204 -11.31 -23.89 22.08
CA ALA A 204 -10.78 -24.54 23.28
C ALA A 204 -9.28 -24.26 23.49
N THR A 205 -8.48 -24.33 22.42
CA THR A 205 -7.04 -24.04 22.44
C THR A 205 -6.75 -22.56 22.75
N ALA A 206 -7.57 -21.64 22.25
CA ALA A 206 -7.49 -20.23 22.59
C ALA A 206 -7.82 -20.00 24.08
N GLN A 207 -8.86 -20.65 24.62
CA GLN A 207 -9.24 -20.52 26.02
C GLN A 207 -8.17 -21.06 26.98
N THR A 208 -7.53 -22.19 26.68
CA THR A 208 -6.41 -22.69 27.49
C THR A 208 -5.21 -21.77 27.42
N THR A 209 -4.78 -21.34 26.23
CA THR A 209 -3.63 -20.44 26.09
C THR A 209 -3.85 -19.06 26.72
N PHE A 210 -5.07 -18.51 26.70
CA PHE A 210 -5.41 -17.30 27.45
C PHE A 210 -5.38 -17.54 28.98
N SER A 211 -5.83 -18.70 29.46
CA SER A 211 -5.78 -19.06 30.89
C SER A 211 -4.32 -19.21 31.37
N ASP A 212 -3.49 -19.93 30.62
CA ASP A 212 -2.08 -20.15 30.94
C ASP A 212 -1.29 -18.83 30.92
N LEU A 213 -1.53 -17.97 29.93
CA LEU A 213 -0.93 -16.64 29.83
C LEU A 213 -1.36 -15.73 30.99
N HIS A 214 -2.65 -15.77 31.38
CA HIS A 214 -3.14 -15.02 32.54
C HIS A 214 -2.47 -15.50 33.84
N GLN A 215 -2.34 -16.81 34.03
CA GLN A 215 -1.69 -17.38 35.22
C GLN A 215 -0.19 -17.06 35.27
N GLN A 216 0.51 -17.09 34.13
CA GLN A 216 1.91 -16.62 34.03
C GLN A 216 2.04 -15.13 34.36
N LEU A 217 1.16 -14.28 33.82
CA LEU A 217 1.18 -12.84 34.06
C LEU A 217 0.95 -12.52 35.54
N MET A 218 0.01 -13.20 36.21
CA MET A 218 -0.22 -13.05 37.64
C MET A 218 1.00 -13.48 38.46
N SER A 219 1.63 -14.61 38.14
CA SER A 219 2.85 -15.08 38.80
C SER A 219 4.00 -14.07 38.66
N GLN A 220 4.17 -13.46 37.49
CA GLN A 220 5.20 -12.43 37.27
C GLN A 220 4.90 -11.12 38.03
N LEU A 221 3.62 -10.73 38.14
CA LEU A 221 3.21 -9.57 38.95
C LEU A 221 3.48 -9.79 40.44
N ASP A 222 3.22 -11.00 40.96
CA ASP A 222 3.53 -11.37 42.34
C ASP A 222 5.05 -11.38 42.60
N GLU A 223 5.86 -11.93 41.68
CA GLU A 223 7.33 -11.89 41.75
C GLU A 223 7.88 -10.46 41.74
N ILE A 224 7.35 -9.59 40.87
CA ILE A 224 7.72 -8.16 40.82
C ILE A 224 7.32 -7.45 42.11
N GLY A 225 6.13 -7.73 42.65
CA GLY A 225 5.67 -7.18 43.94
C GLY A 225 6.55 -7.61 45.12
N ALA A 226 6.94 -8.89 45.16
CA ALA A 226 7.87 -9.41 46.15
C ALA A 226 9.26 -8.76 46.06
N PHE A 227 9.81 -8.63 44.84
CA PHE A 227 11.09 -7.97 44.60
C PHE A 227 11.06 -6.48 44.98
N ALA A 228 10.00 -5.75 44.60
CA ALA A 228 9.83 -4.34 44.98
C ALA A 228 9.76 -4.17 46.50
N THR A 229 9.05 -5.05 47.20
CA THR A 229 8.98 -5.08 48.67
C THR A 229 10.35 -5.36 49.30
N GLN A 230 11.13 -6.30 48.75
CA GLN A 230 12.48 -6.60 49.20
C GLN A 230 13.43 -5.41 49.00
N GLN A 231 13.38 -4.73 47.85
CA GLN A 231 14.19 -3.54 47.59
C GLN A 231 13.79 -2.37 48.50
N GLN A 232 12.51 -2.21 48.81
CA GLN A 232 12.04 -1.23 49.79
C GLN A 232 12.62 -1.50 51.18
N GLN A 233 12.59 -2.76 51.64
CA GLN A 233 13.16 -3.16 52.93
C GLN A 233 14.67 -2.92 52.99
N LEU A 234 15.43 -3.37 51.98
CA LEU A 234 16.87 -3.14 51.90
C LEU A 234 17.22 -1.64 51.89
N THR A 235 16.46 -0.83 51.13
CA THR A 235 16.65 0.63 51.09
C THR A 235 16.39 1.27 52.45
N GLN A 236 15.35 0.82 53.17
CA GLN A 236 15.03 1.31 54.51
C GLN A 236 16.10 0.91 55.54
N GLU A 237 16.64 -0.31 55.48
CA GLU A 237 17.77 -0.75 56.32
C GLU A 237 19.03 0.06 56.03
N HIS A 238 19.39 0.26 54.76
CA HIS A 238 20.53 1.07 54.35
C HIS A 238 20.39 2.54 54.80
N LEU A 239 19.21 3.14 54.65
CA LEU A 239 18.93 4.50 55.12
C LEU A 239 19.06 4.61 56.64
N THR A 240 18.46 3.68 57.39
CA THR A 240 18.51 3.64 58.86
C THR A 240 19.95 3.46 59.36
N ARG A 241 20.72 2.58 58.71
CA ARG A 241 22.14 2.36 59.01
C ARG A 241 23.00 3.58 58.68
N SER A 242 22.75 4.25 57.56
CA SER A 242 23.43 5.50 57.19
C SER A 242 23.13 6.62 58.20
N GLN A 243 21.88 6.76 58.64
CA GLN A 243 21.50 7.75 59.66
C GLN A 243 22.22 7.49 60.99
N ALA A 244 22.31 6.23 61.44
CA ALA A 244 23.05 5.85 62.65
C ALA A 244 24.57 6.12 62.53
N GLN A 245 25.15 5.90 61.35
CA GLN A 245 26.56 6.21 61.07
C GLN A 245 26.84 7.72 61.03
N ILE A 246 25.93 8.52 60.47
CA ILE A 246 26.03 9.99 60.46
C ILE A 246 25.88 10.55 61.89
N ALA A 247 24.93 10.04 62.68
CA ALA A 247 24.75 10.45 64.07
C ALA A 247 25.99 10.16 64.92
N THR A 248 26.51 8.94 64.89
CA THR A 248 27.73 8.57 65.64
C THR A 248 28.98 9.31 65.15
N HIS A 249 29.08 9.64 63.85
CA HIS A 249 30.17 10.48 63.35
C HIS A 249 30.06 11.93 63.85
N LEU A 250 28.85 12.51 63.90
CA LEU A 250 28.62 13.84 64.46
C LEU A 250 28.90 13.90 65.97
N GLU A 251 28.52 12.87 66.73
CA GLU A 251 28.86 12.74 68.15
C GLU A 251 30.38 12.68 68.37
N GLN A 252 31.10 11.90 67.56
CA GLN A 252 32.57 11.84 67.60
C GLN A 252 33.24 13.16 67.21
N GLN A 253 32.77 13.83 66.15
CA GLN A 253 33.24 15.16 65.75
C GLN A 253 33.02 16.19 66.87
N HIS A 254 31.85 16.18 67.50
CA HIS A 254 31.51 17.08 68.60
C HIS A 254 32.38 16.84 69.85
N ALA A 255 32.61 15.57 70.21
CA ALA A 255 33.50 15.21 71.31
C ALA A 255 34.96 15.64 71.06
N GLN A 256 35.49 15.40 69.85
CA GLN A 256 36.84 15.84 69.46
C GLN A 256 36.98 17.36 69.42
N LEU A 257 35.91 18.09 69.08
CA LEU A 257 35.91 19.55 69.06
C LEU A 257 35.87 20.13 70.48
N LEU A 258 35.11 19.52 71.40
CA LEU A 258 35.17 19.82 72.83
C LEU A 258 36.57 19.57 73.41
N GLU A 259 37.16 18.39 73.17
CA GLU A 259 38.50 18.04 73.67
C GLU A 259 39.56 19.04 73.18
N ARG A 260 39.47 19.50 71.92
CA ARG A 260 40.36 20.54 71.36
C ARG A 260 40.13 21.92 71.98
N LEU A 261 38.89 22.28 72.33
CA LEU A 261 38.60 23.54 73.02
C LEU A 261 39.16 23.52 74.45
N GLU A 262 39.00 22.42 75.19
CA GLU A 262 39.61 22.25 76.51
C GLU A 262 41.15 22.30 76.42
N GLN A 263 41.77 21.60 75.46
CA GLN A 263 43.22 21.66 75.24
C GLN A 263 43.70 23.08 74.90
N PHE A 264 42.96 23.83 74.07
CA PHE A 264 43.29 25.21 73.72
C PHE A 264 43.12 26.16 74.92
N GLU A 265 42.09 25.97 75.76
CA GLU A 265 41.91 26.73 77.01
C GLU A 265 43.07 26.49 77.98
N GLN A 266 43.48 25.23 78.17
CA GLN A 266 44.64 24.89 79.00
C GLN A 266 45.95 25.49 78.45
N GLU A 267 46.17 25.45 77.12
CA GLU A 267 47.35 26.06 76.50
C GLU A 267 47.33 27.59 76.64
N TYR A 268 46.18 28.23 76.48
CA TYR A 268 46.01 29.67 76.67
C TYR A 268 46.27 30.10 78.11
N ILE A 269 45.74 29.36 79.09
CA ILE A 269 46.01 29.57 80.53
C ILE A 269 47.51 29.40 80.83
N ALA A 270 48.16 28.36 80.28
CA ALA A 270 49.59 28.14 80.46
C ALA A 270 50.44 29.30 79.92
N ARG A 271 50.14 29.78 78.69
CA ARG A 271 50.81 30.93 78.07
C ARG A 271 50.56 32.24 78.84
N LEU A 272 49.36 32.43 79.39
CA LEU A 272 49.05 33.59 80.23
C LEU A 272 49.88 33.58 81.52
N ASN A 273 49.92 32.45 82.22
CA ASN A 273 50.73 32.27 83.43
C ASN A 273 52.23 32.45 83.15
N GLU A 274 52.72 31.98 82.01
CA GLU A 274 54.11 32.21 81.58
C GLU A 274 54.38 33.71 81.35
N SER A 275 53.48 34.41 80.64
CA SER A 275 53.60 35.86 80.41
C SER A 275 53.55 36.67 81.72
N GLU A 276 52.72 36.28 82.69
CA GLU A 276 52.70 36.90 84.01
C GLU A 276 53.99 36.63 84.79
N SER A 277 54.52 35.39 84.71
CA SER A 277 55.79 35.01 85.34
C SER A 277 56.98 35.79 84.77
N GLN A 278 57.10 35.87 83.44
CA GLN A 278 58.13 36.68 82.76
C GLN A 278 58.00 38.17 83.12
N THR A 279 56.78 38.70 83.25
CA THR A 279 56.54 40.09 83.67
C THR A 279 56.96 40.32 85.14
N ALA A 280 56.70 39.35 86.02
CA ALA A 280 57.12 39.40 87.42
C ALA A 280 58.65 39.29 87.58
N GLU A 281 59.31 38.46 86.77
CA GLU A 281 60.77 38.35 86.69
C GLU A 281 61.41 39.65 86.20
N GLN A 282 60.94 40.21 85.08
CA GLN A 282 61.40 41.51 84.57
C GLN A 282 61.21 42.63 85.60
N ARG A 283 60.06 42.67 86.28
CA ARG A 283 59.81 43.62 87.38
C ARG A 283 60.80 43.44 88.52
N THR A 284 61.16 42.21 88.86
CA THR A 284 62.14 41.90 89.92
C THR A 284 63.53 42.35 89.52
N GLN A 285 63.96 42.07 88.29
CA GLN A 285 65.26 42.53 87.76
C GLN A 285 65.34 44.07 87.70
N ILE A 286 64.26 44.76 87.31
CA ILE A 286 64.20 46.22 87.33
C ILE A 286 64.35 46.77 88.77
N LEU A 287 63.71 46.14 89.76
CA LEU A 287 63.84 46.52 91.16
C LEU A 287 65.25 46.24 91.72
N GLU A 288 65.88 45.14 91.32
CA GLU A 288 67.26 44.85 91.70
C GLU A 288 68.23 45.86 91.09
N ASN A 289 68.11 46.15 89.78
CA ASN A 289 68.95 47.12 89.07
C ASN A 289 68.81 48.53 89.69
N LEU A 290 67.59 48.93 90.09
CA LEU A 290 67.35 50.17 90.83
C LEU A 290 67.98 50.15 92.24
N GLY A 291 68.01 48.98 92.90
CA GLY A 291 68.72 48.77 94.15
C GLY A 291 70.23 48.93 94.00
N GLN A 292 70.82 48.29 92.99
CA GLN A 292 72.24 48.38 92.64
C GLN A 292 72.64 49.83 92.32
N LEU A 293 71.89 50.50 91.44
CA LEU A 293 72.09 51.91 91.09
C LEU A 293 72.00 52.84 92.32
N LYS A 294 71.08 52.56 93.25
CA LYS A 294 70.98 53.29 94.53
C LYS A 294 72.21 53.08 95.42
N THR A 295 72.77 51.87 95.47
CA THR A 295 74.01 51.61 96.22
C THR A 295 75.24 52.24 95.55
N GLU A 296 75.34 52.22 94.23
CA GLU A 296 76.41 52.92 93.49
C GLU A 296 76.35 54.43 93.70
N PHE A 297 75.16 55.03 93.59
CA PHE A 297 74.97 56.46 93.82
C PHE A 297 75.30 56.86 95.26
N ALA A 298 74.94 56.02 96.25
CA ALA A 298 75.34 56.23 97.65
C ALA A 298 76.85 56.13 97.84
N ALA A 299 77.54 55.21 97.15
CA ALA A 299 78.99 55.10 97.19
C ALA A 299 79.67 56.31 96.53
N GLN A 300 79.20 56.76 95.36
CA GLN A 300 79.70 57.98 94.69
C GLN A 300 79.51 59.23 95.55
N LEU A 301 78.35 59.36 96.23
CA LEU A 301 78.07 60.50 97.11
C LEU A 301 78.92 60.46 98.39
N SER A 302 79.27 59.26 98.88
CA SER A 302 80.25 59.07 99.96
C SER A 302 81.67 59.46 99.55
N ILE A 303 82.11 59.07 98.34
CA ILE A 303 83.41 59.48 97.77
C ILE A 303 83.46 61.00 97.61
N LEU A 304 82.44 61.62 97.03
CA LEU A 304 82.35 63.08 96.88
C LEU A 304 82.39 63.80 98.24
N HIS A 305 81.78 63.24 99.28
CA HIS A 305 81.86 63.77 100.64
C HIS A 305 83.27 63.66 101.22
N ALA A 306 83.95 62.53 101.02
CA ALA A 306 85.34 62.32 101.43
C ALA A 306 86.31 63.28 100.72
N ASP A 307 86.20 63.44 99.40
CA ASP A 307 86.98 64.39 98.60
C ASP A 307 86.73 65.84 99.08
N THR A 308 85.47 66.21 99.31
CA THR A 308 85.11 67.54 99.83
C THR A 308 85.70 67.78 101.21
N GLN A 309 85.71 66.77 102.07
CA GLN A 309 86.33 66.85 103.40
C GLN A 309 87.86 66.93 103.32
N GLN A 310 88.50 66.15 102.45
CA GLN A 310 89.94 66.26 102.18
C GLN A 310 90.31 67.65 101.65
N GLN A 311 89.53 68.21 100.72
CA GLN A 311 89.74 69.58 100.23
C GLN A 311 89.59 70.63 101.35
N ARG A 312 88.58 70.50 102.22
CA ARG A 312 88.41 71.36 103.41
C ARG A 312 89.63 71.29 104.32
N ASP A 313 90.14 70.09 104.58
CA ASP A 313 91.24 69.88 105.52
C ASP A 313 92.60 70.31 104.93
N GLN A 314 92.79 70.19 103.61
CA GLN A 314 93.92 70.83 102.88
C GLN A 314 93.85 72.36 102.87
N VAL A 315 92.66 72.95 102.76
CA VAL A 315 92.46 74.41 102.90
C VAL A 315 92.77 74.86 104.33
N ARG A 316 92.41 74.06 105.33
CA ARG A 316 92.75 74.31 106.73
C ARG A 316 94.26 74.27 106.99
N GLU A 317 94.94 73.22 106.53
CA GLU A 317 96.40 73.07 106.66
C GLU A 317 97.14 74.26 106.01
N ARG A 318 96.66 74.76 104.87
CA ARG A 318 97.16 76.01 104.25
C ARG A 318 96.94 77.27 105.09
N ILE A 319 95.84 77.37 105.83
CA ILE A 319 95.58 78.49 106.73
C ILE A 319 96.51 78.43 107.95
N GLU A 320 96.65 77.25 108.57
CA GLU A 320 97.56 77.05 109.71
C GLU A 320 99.05 77.27 109.31
N HIS A 321 99.42 76.97 108.05
CA HIS A 321 100.72 77.34 107.48
C HIS A 321 100.88 78.86 107.27
N LEU A 322 99.86 79.55 106.73
CA LEU A 322 99.90 81.01 106.56
C LEU A 322 99.95 81.75 107.90
N GLU A 323 99.24 81.27 108.93
CA GLU A 323 99.31 81.82 110.29
C GLU A 323 100.71 81.72 110.90
N THR A 324 101.42 80.60 110.65
CA THR A 324 102.79 80.42 111.11
C THR A 324 103.82 81.25 110.33
N GLU A 325 103.66 81.45 109.02
CA GLU A 325 104.46 82.42 108.25
C GLU A 325 104.22 83.87 108.70
N PHE A 326 102.98 84.22 109.03
CA PHE A 326 102.62 85.57 109.51
C PHE A 326 103.21 85.83 110.91
N ALA A 327 103.18 84.85 111.81
CA ALA A 327 103.81 84.92 113.12
C ALA A 327 105.34 85.06 113.03
N ALA A 328 105.99 84.32 112.11
CA ALA A 328 107.42 84.45 111.85
C ALA A 328 107.78 85.85 111.30
N SER A 329 106.97 86.38 110.37
CA SER A 329 107.13 87.71 109.80
C SER A 329 106.96 88.84 110.83
N LEU A 330 106.00 88.68 111.76
CA LEU A 330 105.79 89.61 112.86
C LEU A 330 106.99 89.62 113.82
N SER A 331 107.51 88.45 114.19
CA SER A 331 108.71 88.28 115.03
C SER A 331 109.94 88.95 114.41
N ALA A 332 110.18 88.75 113.12
CA ALA A 332 111.27 89.42 112.39
C ALA A 332 111.14 90.95 112.44
N LYS A 333 109.93 91.49 112.20
CA LYS A 333 109.67 92.94 112.29
C LYS A 333 109.81 93.50 113.71
N GLN A 334 109.57 92.70 114.73
CA GLN A 334 109.78 93.11 116.11
C GLN A 334 111.28 93.18 116.47
N SER A 335 112.08 92.26 115.95
CA SER A 335 113.55 92.28 116.10
C SER A 335 114.21 93.50 115.43
N ASP A 336 113.76 93.89 114.23
CA ASP A 336 114.23 95.12 113.56
C ASP A 336 114.06 96.37 114.45
N VAL A 337 112.92 96.48 115.15
CA VAL A 337 112.59 97.64 115.99
C VAL A 337 113.50 97.72 117.21
N GLU A 338 113.80 96.59 117.86
CA GLU A 338 114.72 96.53 119.00
C GLU A 338 116.15 96.90 118.58
N GLN A 339 116.61 96.41 117.41
CA GLN A 339 117.93 96.75 116.87
C GLN A 339 118.07 98.25 116.53
N HIS A 340 117.02 98.86 115.96
CA HIS A 340 116.96 100.31 115.77
C HIS A 340 116.96 101.09 117.10
N GLN A 341 116.25 100.60 118.12
CA GLN A 341 116.16 101.26 119.42
C GLN A 341 117.49 101.28 120.19
N GLN A 342 118.30 100.21 120.09
CA GLN A 342 119.64 100.20 120.67
C GLN A 342 120.60 101.13 119.92
N SER A 343 120.61 101.07 118.58
CA SER A 343 121.47 101.92 117.73
C SER A 343 121.28 103.43 118.01
N ALA A 344 120.07 103.85 118.37
CA ALA A 344 119.75 105.23 118.72
C ALA A 344 120.40 105.70 120.04
N LYS A 345 120.56 104.83 121.05
CA LYS A 345 121.21 105.18 122.33
C LYS A 345 122.71 105.41 122.16
N ASP A 346 123.35 104.55 121.38
CA ASP A 346 124.80 104.60 121.17
C ASP A 346 125.19 105.84 120.35
N ALA A 347 124.37 106.22 119.36
CA ALA A 347 124.52 107.45 118.58
C ALA A 347 124.44 108.74 119.41
N ILE A 348 123.51 108.82 120.38
CA ILE A 348 123.37 109.98 121.28
C ILE A 348 124.61 110.12 122.17
N THR A 349 125.10 109.00 122.71
CA THR A 349 126.26 108.96 123.61
C THR A 349 127.54 109.39 122.88
N ALA A 350 127.74 108.95 121.63
CA ALA A 350 128.85 109.40 120.79
C ALA A 350 128.77 110.91 120.48
N LYS A 351 127.57 111.43 120.15
CA LYS A 351 127.38 112.84 119.79
C LYS A 351 127.71 113.83 120.90
N GLN A 352 127.61 113.43 122.17
CA GLN A 352 127.98 114.27 123.30
C GLN A 352 129.49 114.45 123.47
N SER A 353 130.30 113.49 123.00
CA SER A 353 131.77 113.62 122.96
C SER A 353 132.24 114.42 121.73
N ASP A 354 131.63 114.14 120.58
CA ASP A 354 131.90 114.77 119.27
C ASP A 354 131.76 116.31 119.30
N LEU A 355 130.74 116.82 120.00
CA LEU A 355 130.44 118.26 120.08
C LEU A 355 131.53 119.09 120.80
N MET A 356 132.31 118.48 121.69
CA MET A 356 133.45 119.14 122.35
C MET A 356 134.69 119.24 121.46
N SER A 357 134.78 118.40 120.41
CA SER A 357 135.91 118.41 119.46
C SER A 357 135.63 119.32 118.25
N GLN A 358 134.43 119.24 117.69
CA GLN A 358 134.08 119.92 116.43
C GLN A 358 134.10 121.46 116.51
N PHE A 359 134.05 122.05 117.71
CA PHE A 359 134.26 123.49 117.92
C PHE A 359 135.68 123.97 117.55
N SER A 360 136.62 123.06 117.30
CA SER A 360 138.01 123.37 116.90
C SER A 360 138.37 123.09 115.44
N GLU A 361 137.51 122.41 114.66
CA GLU A 361 137.79 122.05 113.25
C GLU A 361 136.83 122.68 112.23
N LEU A 362 135.67 123.19 112.65
CA LEU A 362 134.64 123.72 111.73
C LEU A 362 135.07 124.99 110.96
N GLU A 363 136.19 125.61 111.32
CA GLU A 363 136.78 126.77 110.65
C GLU A 363 137.43 126.43 109.28
N SER A 364 137.57 125.13 108.93
CA SER A 364 138.49 124.68 107.87
C SER A 364 137.89 124.26 106.52
N SER A 365 136.73 123.58 106.47
CA SER A 365 136.46 122.58 105.40
C SER A 365 135.36 122.89 104.35
N ALA A 366 134.81 124.11 104.31
CA ALA A 366 133.48 124.37 103.71
C ALA A 366 133.37 124.54 102.17
N ILE A 367 134.23 123.93 101.32
CA ILE A 367 134.45 124.43 99.93
C ILE A 367 134.18 123.47 98.73
N GLN A 368 134.32 122.14 98.81
CA GLN A 368 134.77 121.36 97.63
C GLN A 368 133.77 120.63 96.68
N GLY A 369 132.43 120.73 96.81
CA GLY A 369 131.52 120.54 95.65
C GLY A 369 130.79 119.19 95.41
N ARG A 370 130.31 118.98 94.16
CA ARG A 370 128.85 118.76 93.92
C ARG A 370 128.38 117.90 92.70
N THR A 371 129.25 117.37 91.84
CA THR A 371 129.04 117.53 90.37
C THR A 371 128.17 116.54 89.54
N ASN A 372 128.10 115.22 89.80
CA ASN A 372 127.72 114.22 88.74
C ASN A 372 126.39 113.46 88.98
N PHE A 373 125.71 112.93 87.92
CA PHE A 373 124.51 112.07 88.08
C PHE A 373 124.12 111.02 86.97
N LEU A 374 123.60 111.43 85.80
CA LEU A 374 122.64 110.63 84.97
C LEU A 374 123.20 109.64 83.90
N ASP A 375 122.36 108.69 83.42
CA ASP A 375 122.67 107.71 82.34
C ASP A 375 121.46 107.27 81.42
N LYS A 376 121.31 105.98 81.03
CA LYS A 376 120.55 105.48 79.83
C LYS A 376 119.29 104.62 80.10
N LEU A 377 118.38 104.46 79.10
CA LEU A 377 117.16 103.61 79.13
C LEU A 377 116.44 103.43 77.75
N ARG A 378 116.16 102.20 77.19
CA ARG A 378 115.11 101.90 76.12
C ARG A 378 115.00 100.43 75.55
N LEU A 379 113.92 100.16 74.76
CA LEU A 379 113.59 99.10 73.74
C LEU A 379 112.78 97.81 74.10
N LEU A 380 112.07 97.20 73.10
CA LEU A 380 111.06 96.10 73.22
C LEU A 380 110.55 95.46 71.86
N GLU A 381 109.86 94.28 71.93
CA GLU A 381 108.67 93.76 71.14
C GLU A 381 108.74 93.21 69.66
N SER A 382 108.06 92.06 69.33
CA SER A 382 107.40 91.67 68.02
C SER A 382 106.79 90.21 67.89
N ASP A 383 105.71 90.07 67.07
CA ASP A 383 105.27 88.98 66.13
C ASP A 383 104.56 87.62 66.48
N ALA A 384 103.44 87.30 65.75
CA ALA A 384 102.82 85.97 65.53
C ALA A 384 101.58 85.98 64.56
N THR A 385 101.43 85.04 63.58
CA THR A 385 100.14 84.49 63.00
C THR A 385 100.31 83.63 61.71
N GLN A 386 99.72 82.41 61.62
CA GLN A 386 99.24 81.77 60.35
C GLN A 386 98.51 80.40 60.58
N GLN A 387 97.43 80.12 59.82
CA GLN A 387 96.69 78.83 59.83
C GLN A 387 95.96 78.56 58.48
N LYS A 388 95.50 77.30 58.27
CA LYS A 388 94.19 76.90 57.68
C LYS A 388 93.89 77.21 56.19
N GLN A 389 93.84 76.18 55.32
CA GLN A 389 92.87 76.11 54.20
C GLN A 389 92.64 74.71 53.56
N ALA A 390 91.36 74.41 53.24
CA ALA A 390 90.79 73.43 52.26
C ALA A 390 91.16 71.92 52.24
N ILE A 391 90.15 71.06 52.49
CA ILE A 391 90.13 69.58 52.26
C ILE A 391 88.82 69.19 51.48
N PHE A 392 88.39 70.01 50.51
CA PHE A 392 86.96 70.11 50.16
C PHE A 392 86.39 69.12 49.11
N ASN A 393 87.19 68.56 48.17
CA ASN A 393 86.65 68.00 46.92
C ASN A 393 86.77 66.46 46.81
N LYS A 394 85.77 65.66 47.25
CA LYS A 394 85.78 64.19 47.01
C LYS A 394 84.46 63.38 47.03
N LEU A 395 83.25 63.98 47.00
CA LEU A 395 82.00 63.23 47.24
C LEU A 395 80.79 63.68 46.37
N GLN A 396 80.58 62.99 45.24
CA GLN A 396 79.35 62.81 44.43
C GLN A 396 79.74 61.87 43.25
N SER A 397 79.29 60.62 43.09
CA SER A 397 77.94 60.07 42.80
C SER A 397 77.45 60.28 41.36
N LEU A 398 76.76 59.36 40.65
CA LEU A 398 76.69 57.89 40.61
C LEU A 398 75.80 57.50 39.38
N GLU A 399 75.46 56.20 39.24
CA GLU A 399 74.19 55.67 38.69
C GLU A 399 73.90 55.42 37.19
N ILE A 400 73.15 54.31 37.01
CA ILE A 400 72.05 54.02 36.05
C ILE A 400 72.36 53.42 34.64
N GLU A 401 72.13 52.10 34.59
CA GLU A 401 71.32 51.30 33.63
C GLU A 401 71.81 50.72 32.28
N PHE A 402 71.84 49.37 32.33
CA PHE A 402 71.15 48.38 31.47
C PHE A 402 71.79 47.80 30.20
N VAL A 403 71.72 46.47 30.18
CA VAL A 403 72.27 45.50 29.24
C VAL A 403 71.18 45.10 28.21
N SER A 404 71.59 44.41 27.14
CA SER A 404 70.79 43.57 26.23
C SER A 404 70.43 44.20 24.87
N GLN A 405 70.86 43.71 23.70
CA GLN A 405 71.72 42.56 23.33
C GLN A 405 71.18 41.16 23.74
N LEU A 406 70.78 40.24 22.85
CA LEU A 406 71.31 39.90 21.51
C LEU A 406 70.25 39.19 20.64
N SER A 407 70.59 38.90 19.37
CA SER A 407 69.69 38.35 18.33
C SER A 407 70.36 37.28 17.46
N GLY A 408 69.63 36.28 16.93
CA GLY A 408 70.17 35.44 15.84
C GLY A 408 69.33 34.23 15.32
N LEU A 409 68.80 34.38 14.09
CA LEU A 409 68.57 33.36 13.03
C LEU A 409 67.59 32.17 13.30
N ARG A 410 66.71 31.65 12.40
CA ARG A 410 66.65 31.46 10.91
C ARG A 410 67.48 30.24 10.43
N GLU A 411 67.08 29.34 9.51
CA GLU A 411 66.06 29.31 8.43
C GLU A 411 65.46 27.89 8.16
N GLN A 412 64.74 27.70 7.03
CA GLN A 412 63.91 26.53 6.64
C GLN A 412 64.60 25.50 5.72
N ALA A 413 64.03 24.29 5.61
CA ALA A 413 64.18 23.36 4.47
C ALA A 413 62.90 22.49 4.30
N GLN A 414 62.66 21.91 3.12
CA GLN A 414 61.30 21.50 2.69
C GLN A 414 61.22 20.15 1.91
N ASN A 415 60.14 19.40 2.15
CA ASN A 415 59.56 18.28 1.36
C ASN A 415 60.39 17.04 0.99
N ARG A 416 59.85 15.84 1.30
CA ARG A 416 59.54 14.75 0.33
C ARG A 416 58.71 13.60 0.93
N ARG A 417 57.53 13.33 0.33
CA ARG A 417 56.86 12.01 0.21
C ARG A 417 57.32 11.37 -1.14
N PRO A 418 56.87 10.16 -1.57
CA PRO A 418 55.98 9.14 -0.97
C PRO A 418 56.58 7.70 -0.95
N ALA A 419 55.84 6.70 -0.45
CA ALA A 419 55.85 5.32 -0.97
C ALA A 419 54.75 4.42 -0.36
N GLU A 420 53.72 4.09 -1.17
CA GLU A 420 52.85 2.88 -1.20
C GLU A 420 51.80 3.16 -2.31
N PRO A 421 51.26 2.17 -3.05
CA PRO A 421 50.84 0.83 -2.58
C PRO A 421 51.26 -0.36 -3.48
N THR A 422 50.87 -1.57 -3.08
CA THR A 422 50.79 -2.75 -3.97
C THR A 422 49.50 -3.52 -3.73
N ALA A 423 48.58 -3.52 -4.70
CA ALA A 423 47.38 -4.36 -4.72
C ALA A 423 47.43 -5.35 -5.90
N SER A 424 46.86 -6.54 -5.71
CA SER A 424 46.78 -7.60 -6.73
C SER A 424 45.63 -7.35 -7.73
N PRO A 425 45.80 -7.63 -9.04
CA PRO A 425 44.82 -7.26 -10.06
C PRO A 425 43.80 -8.36 -10.37
N GLU A 426 42.56 -8.24 -9.88
CA GLU A 426 41.40 -9.00 -10.38
C GLU A 426 40.15 -8.10 -10.50
N SER A 427 39.26 -8.40 -11.47
CA SER A 427 37.98 -7.72 -11.76
C SER A 427 38.00 -6.27 -12.28
N ASN A 428 38.59 -6.07 -13.47
CA ASN A 428 38.41 -4.89 -14.33
C ASN A 428 36.94 -4.40 -14.45
N ASP A 429 35.98 -5.34 -14.47
CA ASP A 429 34.55 -5.03 -14.55
C ASP A 429 33.98 -4.32 -13.32
N LEU A 430 34.52 -4.56 -12.12
CA LEU A 430 34.00 -3.95 -10.89
C LEU A 430 34.35 -2.46 -10.81
N GLU A 431 35.58 -2.10 -11.21
CA GLU A 431 36.01 -0.70 -11.33
C GLU A 431 35.20 0.05 -12.40
N GLN A 432 34.93 -0.59 -13.54
CA GLN A 432 34.09 -0.02 -14.60
C GLN A 432 32.63 0.17 -14.16
N ALA A 433 32.05 -0.81 -13.46
CA ALA A 433 30.70 -0.70 -12.91
C ALA A 433 30.59 0.47 -11.92
N GLU A 434 31.57 0.64 -11.03
CA GLU A 434 31.63 1.79 -10.13
C GLU A 434 31.79 3.12 -10.85
N ALA A 435 32.64 3.20 -11.88
CA ALA A 435 32.83 4.42 -12.66
C ALA A 435 31.53 4.85 -13.36
N GLN A 436 30.82 3.89 -13.96
CA GLN A 436 29.52 4.13 -14.63
C GLN A 436 28.41 4.48 -13.62
N PHE A 437 28.38 3.82 -12.45
CA PHE A 437 27.45 4.16 -11.37
C PHE A 437 27.66 5.60 -10.87
N LYS A 438 28.92 6.01 -10.68
CA LYS A 438 29.29 7.39 -10.30
C LYS A 438 28.97 8.40 -11.41
N ALA A 439 29.01 7.99 -12.67
CA ALA A 439 28.57 8.78 -13.83
C ALA A 439 27.04 8.78 -14.05
N GLY A 440 26.26 8.07 -13.22
CA GLY A 440 24.79 7.97 -13.34
C GLY A 440 24.29 7.05 -14.47
N GLN A 441 25.18 6.28 -15.10
CA GLN A 441 24.87 5.34 -16.18
C GLN A 441 24.48 3.98 -15.57
N PHE A 442 23.34 3.93 -14.88
CA PHE A 442 22.98 2.78 -14.03
C PHE A 442 22.76 1.49 -14.83
N GLU A 443 22.18 1.55 -16.03
CA GLU A 443 22.00 0.40 -16.92
C GLU A 443 23.33 -0.24 -17.31
N ALA A 444 24.33 0.58 -17.62
CA ALA A 444 25.68 0.10 -17.95
C ALA A 444 26.35 -0.49 -16.70
N ALA A 445 26.25 0.20 -15.55
CA ALA A 445 26.79 -0.29 -14.29
C ALA A 445 26.21 -1.66 -13.90
N ILE A 446 24.89 -1.86 -14.07
CA ILE A 446 24.23 -3.16 -13.87
C ILE A 446 24.83 -4.23 -14.79
N ALA A 447 25.04 -3.92 -16.08
CA ALA A 447 25.62 -4.86 -17.02
C ALA A 447 27.05 -5.29 -16.61
N HIS A 448 27.88 -4.40 -16.08
CA HIS A 448 29.21 -4.75 -15.57
C HIS A 448 29.16 -5.46 -14.21
N TYR A 449 28.24 -5.10 -13.29
CA TYR A 449 27.99 -5.91 -12.08
C TYR A 449 27.54 -7.34 -12.45
N ASP A 450 26.72 -7.51 -13.51
CA ASP A 450 26.32 -8.81 -14.04
C ASP A 450 27.45 -9.60 -14.72
N GLN A 451 28.53 -8.95 -15.18
CA GLN A 451 29.77 -9.65 -15.55
C GLN A 451 30.58 -10.05 -14.31
N ALA A 452 30.80 -9.11 -13.38
CA ALA A 452 31.56 -9.36 -12.15
C ALA A 452 30.98 -10.54 -11.35
N LEU A 453 29.66 -10.62 -11.19
CA LEU A 453 28.96 -11.69 -10.48
C LEU A 453 29.09 -13.09 -11.11
N LYS A 454 29.56 -13.23 -12.36
CA LYS A 454 29.90 -14.54 -12.95
C LYS A 454 31.17 -15.14 -12.37
N HIS A 455 32.03 -14.29 -11.81
CA HIS A 455 33.32 -14.66 -11.22
C HIS A 455 33.34 -14.43 -9.70
N GLN A 456 32.55 -13.47 -9.22
CA GLN A 456 32.45 -13.03 -7.81
C GLN A 456 31.05 -13.29 -7.22
N SER A 457 30.39 -14.41 -7.59
CA SER A 457 29.01 -14.73 -7.18
C SER A 457 28.76 -14.68 -5.67
N ASN A 458 29.81 -14.88 -4.88
CA ASN A 458 29.76 -14.98 -3.42
C ASN A 458 30.15 -13.68 -2.70
N HIS A 459 30.35 -12.56 -3.42
CA HIS A 459 30.69 -11.27 -2.82
C HIS A 459 29.42 -10.43 -2.55
N PRO A 460 29.00 -10.24 -1.29
CA PRO A 460 27.75 -9.53 -0.96
C PRO A 460 27.77 -8.06 -1.39
N GLU A 461 28.94 -7.42 -1.39
CA GLU A 461 29.11 -6.02 -1.81
C GLU A 461 28.72 -5.79 -3.28
N VAL A 462 29.03 -6.73 -4.19
CA VAL A 462 28.70 -6.62 -5.61
C VAL A 462 27.18 -6.73 -5.81
N TRP A 463 26.53 -7.63 -5.05
CA TRP A 463 25.08 -7.75 -5.00
C TRP A 463 24.40 -6.49 -4.43
N LEU A 464 24.96 -5.86 -3.39
CA LEU A 464 24.49 -4.57 -2.87
C LEU A 464 24.60 -3.46 -3.93
N LYS A 465 25.78 -3.28 -4.54
CA LYS A 465 26.02 -2.24 -5.56
C LYS A 465 25.12 -2.40 -6.79
N ARG A 466 24.87 -3.65 -7.22
CA ARG A 466 23.89 -3.99 -8.25
C ARG A 466 22.46 -3.59 -7.83
N GLY A 467 22.05 -3.96 -6.62
CA GLY A 467 20.75 -3.61 -6.06
C GLY A 467 20.52 -2.10 -6.00
N LEU A 468 21.54 -1.34 -5.58
CA LEU A 468 21.52 0.12 -5.56
C LEU A 468 21.31 0.71 -6.96
N ALA A 469 21.99 0.19 -7.99
CA ALA A 469 21.82 0.66 -9.37
C ALA A 469 20.39 0.40 -9.88
N LEU A 470 19.84 -0.80 -9.62
CA LEU A 470 18.46 -1.15 -9.94
C LEU A 470 17.45 -0.26 -9.20
N ALA A 471 17.70 0.05 -7.93
CA ALA A 471 16.87 0.95 -7.14
C ALA A 471 16.89 2.40 -7.68
N ARG A 472 18.01 2.89 -8.24
CA ARG A 472 18.06 4.19 -8.94
C ARG A 472 17.21 4.19 -10.22
N LEU A 473 17.13 3.07 -10.92
CA LEU A 473 16.21 2.85 -12.06
C LEU A 473 14.77 2.51 -11.64
N LYS A 474 14.46 2.52 -10.34
CA LYS A 474 13.15 2.13 -9.77
C LYS A 474 12.75 0.67 -10.05
N GLN A 475 13.70 -0.18 -10.44
CA GLN A 475 13.54 -1.63 -10.63
C GLN A 475 13.61 -2.32 -9.26
N TYR A 476 12.62 -2.02 -8.41
CA TYR A 476 12.68 -2.37 -6.99
C TYR A 476 12.60 -3.88 -6.71
N LYS A 477 11.97 -4.68 -7.58
CA LYS A 477 11.89 -6.14 -7.38
C LYS A 477 13.24 -6.81 -7.62
N GLU A 478 13.92 -6.35 -8.65
CA GLU A 478 15.24 -6.77 -9.09
C GLU A 478 16.31 -6.27 -8.11
N ALA A 479 16.12 -5.07 -7.54
CA ALA A 479 16.89 -4.55 -6.42
C ALA A 479 16.73 -5.42 -5.17
N ILE A 480 15.49 -5.74 -4.76
CA ILE A 480 15.20 -6.61 -3.61
C ILE A 480 15.85 -7.99 -3.80
N PHE A 481 15.75 -8.62 -4.97
CA PHE A 481 16.44 -9.90 -5.24
C PHE A 481 17.97 -9.77 -5.06
N SER A 482 18.55 -8.64 -5.47
CA SER A 482 19.99 -8.40 -5.32
C SER A 482 20.36 -8.18 -3.84
N TYR A 483 19.55 -7.46 -3.07
CA TYR A 483 19.75 -7.31 -1.64
C TYR A 483 19.49 -8.61 -0.86
N ASP A 484 18.50 -9.43 -1.26
CA ASP A 484 18.26 -10.78 -0.72
C ASP A 484 19.53 -11.65 -0.88
N ARG A 485 20.22 -11.57 -2.02
CA ARG A 485 21.51 -12.25 -2.23
C ARG A 485 22.63 -11.69 -1.36
N ALA A 486 22.73 -10.37 -1.21
CA ALA A 486 23.70 -9.76 -0.29
C ALA A 486 23.47 -10.26 1.16
N THR A 487 22.24 -10.23 1.66
CA THR A 487 21.89 -10.67 3.02
C THR A 487 21.91 -12.20 3.24
N GLN A 488 21.87 -12.99 2.16
CA GLN A 488 22.08 -14.45 2.23
C GLN A 488 23.56 -14.83 2.30
N LEU A 489 24.44 -14.02 1.72
CA LEU A 489 25.90 -14.19 1.75
C LEU A 489 26.51 -13.60 3.03
N ASP A 490 25.97 -12.48 3.51
CA ASP A 490 26.34 -11.83 4.75
C ASP A 490 25.08 -11.37 5.53
N PRO A 491 24.61 -12.17 6.50
CA PRO A 491 23.46 -11.82 7.34
C PRO A 491 23.68 -10.58 8.23
N ASP A 492 24.93 -10.16 8.45
CA ASP A 492 25.31 -9.00 9.27
C ASP A 492 25.58 -7.74 8.41
N TYR A 493 25.18 -7.75 7.14
CA TYR A 493 25.29 -6.57 6.25
C TYR A 493 24.12 -5.59 6.47
N SER A 494 24.23 -4.75 7.51
CA SER A 494 23.18 -3.78 7.90
C SER A 494 22.74 -2.86 6.75
N GLU A 495 23.67 -2.42 5.91
CA GLU A 495 23.40 -1.57 4.75
C GLU A 495 22.47 -2.28 3.75
N ALA A 496 22.72 -3.56 3.45
CA ALA A 496 21.85 -4.35 2.57
C ALA A 496 20.45 -4.57 3.17
N TRP A 497 20.35 -4.82 4.48
CA TRP A 497 19.06 -4.88 5.17
C TRP A 497 18.29 -3.56 5.12
N CYS A 498 19.00 -2.42 5.24
CA CYS A 498 18.40 -1.10 5.16
C CYS A 498 17.89 -0.79 3.74
N ASP A 499 18.72 -0.94 2.70
CA ASP A 499 18.33 -0.68 1.31
C ASP A 499 17.24 -1.66 0.80
N ARG A 500 17.24 -2.90 1.28
CA ARG A 500 16.13 -3.86 1.12
C ARG A 500 14.83 -3.32 1.70
N GLY A 501 14.88 -2.80 2.92
CA GLY A 501 13.73 -2.15 3.57
C GLY A 501 13.22 -0.95 2.78
N VAL A 502 14.11 -0.09 2.27
CA VAL A 502 13.74 1.07 1.45
C VAL A 502 13.04 0.64 0.17
N ALA A 503 13.57 -0.37 -0.55
CA ALA A 503 12.95 -0.87 -1.77
C ALA A 503 11.59 -1.55 -1.53
N LEU A 504 11.43 -2.27 -0.41
CA LEU A 504 10.15 -2.83 0.02
C LEU A 504 9.13 -1.73 0.37
N GLY A 505 9.57 -0.67 1.05
CA GLY A 505 8.78 0.52 1.32
C GLY A 505 8.32 1.24 0.05
N LYS A 506 9.16 1.32 -0.99
CA LYS A 506 8.75 1.85 -2.31
C LYS A 506 7.76 0.95 -3.07
N LEU A 507 7.59 -0.30 -2.66
CA LEU A 507 6.55 -1.21 -3.12
C LEU A 507 5.35 -1.32 -2.16
N GLN A 508 5.25 -0.44 -1.15
CA GLN A 508 4.24 -0.45 -0.08
C GLN A 508 4.18 -1.77 0.74
N ARG A 509 5.26 -2.57 0.73
CA ARG A 509 5.37 -3.83 1.49
C ARG A 509 5.84 -3.53 2.93
N HIS A 510 5.07 -2.72 3.65
CA HIS A 510 5.50 -2.08 4.91
C HIS A 510 5.93 -3.07 6.01
N GLU A 511 5.26 -4.21 6.16
CA GLU A 511 5.61 -5.23 7.16
C GLU A 511 6.98 -5.89 6.85
N GLU A 512 7.28 -6.15 5.58
CA GLU A 512 8.59 -6.69 5.18
C GLU A 512 9.68 -5.62 5.21
N ALA A 513 9.32 -4.36 4.93
CA ALA A 513 10.21 -3.22 5.12
C ALA A 513 10.57 -3.06 6.61
N PHE A 514 9.58 -3.08 7.50
CA PHE A 514 9.77 -3.09 8.96
C PHE A 514 10.73 -4.20 9.38
N ARG A 515 10.48 -5.47 8.99
CA ARG A 515 11.37 -6.60 9.32
C ARG A 515 12.81 -6.39 8.84
N SER A 516 12.99 -5.78 7.67
CA SER A 516 14.32 -5.49 7.11
C SER A 516 15.03 -4.39 7.90
N PHE A 517 14.35 -3.30 8.27
CA PHE A 517 14.92 -2.26 9.12
C PHE A 517 15.17 -2.74 10.56
N ASP A 518 14.28 -3.58 11.10
CA ASP A 518 14.41 -4.19 12.41
C ASP A 518 15.66 -5.10 12.50
N GLN A 519 15.94 -5.86 11.44
CA GLN A 519 17.21 -6.59 11.31
C GLN A 519 18.41 -5.65 11.13
N ALA A 520 18.29 -4.60 10.31
CA ALA A 520 19.37 -3.62 10.11
C ALA A 520 19.83 -2.94 11.42
N VAL A 521 18.91 -2.61 12.33
CA VAL A 521 19.23 -2.01 13.64
C VAL A 521 19.65 -3.03 14.70
N LYS A 522 19.22 -4.30 14.61
CA LYS A 522 19.75 -5.39 15.46
C LYS A 522 21.21 -5.66 15.16
N VAL A 523 21.55 -5.74 13.88
CA VAL A 523 22.92 -5.91 13.36
C VAL A 523 23.78 -4.68 13.68
N ARG A 524 23.26 -3.47 13.44
CA ARG A 524 24.00 -2.22 13.62
C ARG A 524 23.13 -1.14 14.27
N ALA A 525 23.08 -1.16 15.60
CA ALA A 525 22.26 -0.24 16.38
C ALA A 525 22.63 1.25 16.24
N ASN A 526 23.81 1.59 15.69
CA ASN A 526 24.26 2.97 15.48
C ASN A 526 23.91 3.56 14.08
N ASN A 527 23.00 2.93 13.35
CA ASN A 527 22.53 3.41 12.04
C ASN A 527 21.25 4.26 12.19
N GLU A 528 21.39 5.59 12.25
CA GLU A 528 20.27 6.55 12.35
C GLU A 528 19.24 6.37 11.23
N ILE A 529 19.71 6.21 9.99
CA ILE A 529 18.85 6.08 8.81
C ILE A 529 18.00 4.81 8.90
N ALA A 530 18.55 3.71 9.45
CA ALA A 530 17.77 2.49 9.68
C ALA A 530 16.69 2.69 10.77
N TRP A 531 16.99 3.40 11.86
CA TRP A 531 16.00 3.75 12.90
C TRP A 531 14.89 4.69 12.39
N LEU A 532 15.25 5.71 11.61
CA LEU A 532 14.31 6.60 10.93
C LEU A 532 13.35 5.80 10.04
N ASN A 533 13.87 4.94 9.16
CA ASN A 533 13.02 4.18 8.26
C ASN A 533 12.25 3.05 8.97
N ARG A 534 12.76 2.47 10.07
CA ARG A 534 12.00 1.59 10.98
C ARG A 534 10.78 2.33 11.54
N GLY A 535 10.96 3.57 12.00
CA GLY A 535 9.88 4.42 12.49
C GLY A 535 8.83 4.72 11.43
N LEU A 536 9.26 5.11 10.21
CA LEU A 536 8.36 5.34 9.08
C LEU A 536 7.58 4.07 8.67
N ALA A 537 8.23 2.90 8.66
CA ALA A 537 7.55 1.64 8.36
C ALA A 537 6.51 1.28 9.43
N LEU A 538 6.82 1.50 10.71
CA LEU A 538 5.90 1.27 11.83
C LEU A 538 4.72 2.25 11.82
N GLN A 539 4.95 3.51 11.46
CA GLN A 539 3.90 4.52 11.27
C GLN A 539 2.92 4.10 10.17
N MET A 540 3.42 3.61 9.01
CA MET A 540 2.58 3.07 7.93
C MET A 540 1.84 1.76 8.30
N LEU A 541 2.21 1.12 9.41
CA LEU A 541 1.55 -0.06 9.99
C LEU A 541 0.62 0.28 11.17
N GLY A 542 0.41 1.57 11.50
CA GLY A 542 -0.37 2.00 12.66
C GLY A 542 0.30 1.75 14.03
N ARG A 543 1.54 1.28 14.05
CA ARG A 543 2.29 0.89 15.28
C ARG A 543 2.98 2.10 15.91
N TYR A 544 2.17 3.11 16.24
CA TYR A 544 2.63 4.47 16.57
C TYR A 544 3.55 4.56 17.79
N SER A 545 3.34 3.75 18.84
CA SER A 545 4.22 3.72 20.02
C SER A 545 5.64 3.23 19.69
N GLU A 546 5.76 2.19 18.87
CA GLU A 546 7.05 1.67 18.40
C GLU A 546 7.70 2.57 17.35
N ALA A 547 6.89 3.26 16.55
CA ALA A 547 7.37 4.27 15.61
C ALA A 547 8.01 5.45 16.35
N LEU A 548 7.36 5.96 17.40
CA LEU A 548 7.88 7.03 18.26
C LEU A 548 9.19 6.60 18.93
N ALA A 549 9.24 5.39 19.51
CA ALA A 549 10.46 4.84 20.09
C ALA A 549 11.61 4.68 19.07
N SER A 550 11.29 4.43 17.80
CA SER A 550 12.28 4.35 16.71
C SER A 550 12.81 5.74 16.31
N PHE A 551 11.95 6.76 16.30
CA PHE A 551 12.38 8.15 16.11
C PHE A 551 13.21 8.66 17.30
N ASP A 552 12.83 8.32 18.54
CA ASP A 552 13.62 8.62 19.73
C ASP A 552 15.01 7.93 19.69
N ALA A 553 15.10 6.72 19.13
CA ALA A 553 16.38 6.02 18.92
C ALA A 553 17.25 6.71 17.85
N ALA A 554 16.65 7.14 16.73
CA ALA A 554 17.35 7.93 15.71
C ALA A 554 17.88 9.27 16.27
N LEU A 555 17.06 10.00 17.05
CA LEU A 555 17.47 11.29 17.66
C LEU A 555 18.56 11.14 18.73
N LYS A 556 18.62 10.00 19.44
CA LYS A 556 19.73 9.67 20.35
C LYS A 556 21.06 9.44 19.64
N LEU A 557 21.03 9.09 18.35
CA LEU A 557 22.24 8.95 17.52
C LEU A 557 22.62 10.26 16.82
N ASN A 558 21.63 11.06 16.43
CA ASN A 558 21.83 12.33 15.74
C ASN A 558 20.72 13.34 16.13
N THR A 559 21.04 14.26 17.03
CA THR A 559 20.11 15.34 17.44
C THR A 559 19.89 16.38 16.34
N GLU A 560 20.77 16.47 15.33
CA GLU A 560 20.65 17.36 14.17
C GLU A 560 19.80 16.75 13.03
N ALA A 561 19.16 15.60 13.25
CA ALA A 561 18.32 14.93 12.26
C ALA A 561 16.94 15.60 12.10
N TYR A 562 16.89 16.82 11.55
CA TYR A 562 15.66 17.63 11.35
C TYR A 562 14.49 16.88 10.68
N LYS A 563 14.79 15.89 9.81
CA LYS A 563 13.77 15.02 9.21
C LYS A 563 13.10 14.11 10.23
N VAL A 564 13.89 13.51 11.13
CA VAL A 564 13.39 12.65 12.22
C VAL A 564 12.52 13.49 13.16
N TRP A 565 12.98 14.69 13.54
CA TRP A 565 12.18 15.65 14.31
C TRP A 565 10.82 15.92 13.64
N ASN A 566 10.80 16.26 12.35
CA ASN A 566 9.55 16.47 11.62
C ASN A 566 8.62 15.24 11.59
N TYR A 567 9.15 14.04 11.32
CA TYR A 567 8.31 12.82 11.29
C TYR A 567 7.81 12.43 12.68
N ARG A 568 8.62 12.66 13.72
CA ARG A 568 8.23 12.54 15.13
C ARG A 568 7.10 13.51 15.47
N GLY A 569 7.22 14.77 15.05
CA GLY A 569 6.19 15.79 15.24
C GLY A 569 4.88 15.41 14.58
N TYR A 570 4.91 14.99 13.31
CA TYR A 570 3.71 14.53 12.60
C TYR A 570 3.05 13.31 13.30
N LEU A 571 3.86 12.35 13.74
CA LEU A 571 3.36 11.20 14.51
C LEU A 571 2.74 11.60 15.85
N LEU A 572 3.21 12.68 16.49
CA LEU A 572 2.65 13.19 17.74
C LEU A 572 1.30 13.90 17.54
N ILE A 573 1.05 14.52 16.37
CA ILE A 573 -0.32 14.98 15.99
C ILE A 573 -1.28 13.78 15.95
N GLN A 574 -0.86 12.67 15.32
CA GLN A 574 -1.62 11.41 15.24
C GLN A 574 -1.76 10.68 16.60
N LEU A 575 -1.19 11.24 17.67
CA LEU A 575 -1.28 10.78 19.06
C LEU A 575 -1.88 11.85 19.99
N GLU A 576 -2.49 12.91 19.44
CA GLU A 576 -3.09 14.04 20.18
C GLU A 576 -2.11 14.76 21.15
N ARG A 577 -0.81 14.71 20.85
CA ARG A 577 0.29 15.27 21.67
C ARG A 577 0.83 16.58 21.08
N ASP A 578 -0.09 17.50 20.77
CA ASP A 578 0.16 18.74 20.03
C ASP A 578 1.35 19.57 20.52
N ARG A 579 1.54 19.73 21.84
CA ARG A 579 2.67 20.53 22.36
C ARG A 579 4.02 19.93 21.97
N GLU A 580 4.17 18.62 22.15
CA GLU A 580 5.40 17.92 21.75
C GLU A 580 5.54 17.85 20.22
N ALA A 581 4.43 17.89 19.48
CA ALA A 581 4.47 18.00 18.02
C ALA A 581 5.04 19.37 17.60
N LEU A 582 4.53 20.47 18.17
CA LEU A 582 5.05 21.82 17.95
C LEU A 582 6.54 21.93 18.33
N ASP A 583 6.93 21.42 19.50
CA ASP A 583 8.34 21.36 19.93
C ASP A 583 9.23 20.63 18.89
N CYS A 584 8.73 19.52 18.32
CA CYS A 584 9.45 18.77 17.29
C CYS A 584 9.56 19.54 15.96
N PHE A 585 8.55 20.31 15.56
CA PHE A 585 8.63 21.15 14.35
C PHE A 585 9.57 22.33 14.55
N ASP A 586 9.58 22.95 15.74
CA ASP A 586 10.50 24.04 16.06
C ASP A 586 11.95 23.55 16.09
N ASN A 587 12.25 22.39 16.69
CA ASN A 587 13.58 21.78 16.57
C ASN A 587 13.97 21.51 15.10
N ALA A 588 13.04 21.03 14.27
CA ALA A 588 13.31 20.81 12.84
C ALA A 588 13.56 22.12 12.06
N ILE A 589 12.90 23.22 12.44
CA ILE A 589 13.06 24.55 11.85
C ILE A 589 14.37 25.18 12.30
N ASP A 590 14.71 25.15 13.59
CA ASP A 590 15.95 25.70 14.14
C ASP A 590 17.20 25.05 13.52
N ILE A 591 17.18 23.73 13.35
CA ILE A 591 18.26 22.97 12.69
C ILE A 591 18.33 23.29 11.19
N GLN A 592 17.18 23.40 10.51
CA GLN A 592 17.13 23.62 9.06
C GLN A 592 16.03 24.63 8.67
N PRO A 593 16.27 25.95 8.76
CA PRO A 593 15.26 27.01 8.53
C PRO A 593 14.69 27.13 7.10
N LYS A 594 15.05 26.20 6.21
CA LYS A 594 14.51 26.08 4.84
C LYS A 594 13.77 24.76 4.61
N TYR A 595 13.50 23.99 5.66
CA TYR A 595 12.78 22.73 5.58
C TYR A 595 11.27 22.96 5.63
N SER A 596 10.70 23.29 4.47
CA SER A 596 9.27 23.57 4.29
C SER A 596 8.29 22.53 4.86
N PRO A 597 8.56 21.21 4.94
CA PRO A 597 7.64 20.27 5.58
C PRO A 597 7.42 20.53 7.07
N ALA A 598 8.40 21.05 7.80
CA ALA A 598 8.23 21.34 9.23
C ALA A 598 7.25 22.51 9.43
N TYR A 599 7.37 23.59 8.65
CA TYR A 599 6.40 24.68 8.62
C TYR A 599 4.99 24.19 8.24
N TYR A 600 4.87 23.33 7.22
CA TYR A 600 3.59 22.77 6.79
C TYR A 600 2.92 21.92 7.89
N ASN A 601 3.67 21.01 8.51
CA ASN A 601 3.14 20.15 9.57
C ASN A 601 2.85 20.95 10.87
N LYS A 602 3.60 22.03 11.13
CA LYS A 602 3.29 22.98 12.20
C LYS A 602 2.01 23.76 11.92
N ALA A 603 1.78 24.17 10.66
CA ALA A 603 0.54 24.80 10.24
C ALA A 603 -0.68 23.88 10.42
N ILE A 604 -0.55 22.60 10.05
CA ILE A 604 -1.55 21.55 10.33
C ILE A 604 -1.84 21.44 11.84
N CYS A 605 -0.80 21.35 12.68
CA CYS A 605 -0.97 21.24 14.12
C CYS A 605 -1.73 22.44 14.72
N TYR A 606 -1.45 23.66 14.25
CA TYR A 606 -2.22 24.85 14.64
C TYR A 606 -3.65 24.86 14.06
N ALA A 607 -3.87 24.37 12.84
CA ALA A 607 -5.19 24.32 12.22
C ALA A 607 -6.15 23.38 12.96
N LEU A 608 -5.66 22.21 13.37
CA LEU A 608 -6.40 21.23 14.18
C LEU A 608 -6.77 21.76 15.57
N GLN A 609 -5.94 22.65 16.14
CA GLN A 609 -6.22 23.38 17.39
C GLN A 609 -7.11 24.63 17.20
N GLY A 610 -7.55 24.94 15.98
CA GLY A 610 -8.29 26.17 15.66
C GLY A 610 -7.46 27.47 15.75
N HIS A 611 -6.14 27.37 15.93
CA HIS A 611 -5.19 28.48 16.03
C HIS A 611 -4.89 29.12 14.65
N THR A 612 -5.97 29.57 13.99
CA THR A 612 -6.06 30.05 12.61
C THR A 612 -4.95 31.04 12.21
N GLN A 613 -4.58 31.97 13.09
CA GLN A 613 -3.50 32.93 12.82
C GLN A 613 -2.16 32.23 12.59
N ALA A 614 -1.72 31.42 13.56
CA ALA A 614 -0.43 30.73 13.52
C ALA A 614 -0.41 29.63 12.44
N ALA A 615 -1.56 29.02 12.15
CA ALA A 615 -1.72 28.09 11.04
C ALA A 615 -1.42 28.77 9.69
N ILE A 616 -2.03 29.94 9.44
CA ILE A 616 -1.83 30.71 8.21
C ILE A 616 -0.38 31.22 8.11
N GLU A 617 0.19 31.80 9.17
CA GLU A 617 1.59 32.29 9.18
C GLU A 617 2.61 31.18 8.85
N ASN A 618 2.42 29.96 9.37
CA ASN A 618 3.32 28.85 9.07
C ASN A 618 3.06 28.25 7.68
N LEU A 619 1.82 28.30 7.18
CA LEU A 619 1.51 27.90 5.81
C LEU A 619 2.06 28.89 4.78
N GLU A 620 2.04 30.19 5.06
CA GLU A 620 2.71 31.23 4.24
C GLU A 620 4.20 30.92 4.08
N GLU A 621 4.90 30.60 5.17
CA GLU A 621 6.33 30.22 5.13
C GLU A 621 6.57 28.88 4.42
N ALA A 622 5.70 27.88 4.60
CA ALA A 622 5.77 26.61 3.88
C ALA A 622 5.63 26.82 2.36
N ILE A 623 4.66 27.63 1.91
CA ILE A 623 4.42 27.98 0.51
C ILE A 623 5.57 28.84 -0.04
N ARG A 624 6.09 29.80 0.74
CA ARG A 624 7.24 30.65 0.36
C ARG A 624 8.50 29.83 0.10
N LEU A 625 8.69 28.73 0.83
CA LEU A 625 9.82 27.80 0.66
C LEU A 625 9.55 26.72 -0.40
N ASN A 626 8.30 26.27 -0.56
CA ASN A 626 7.87 25.30 -1.57
C ASN A 626 6.43 25.61 -2.04
N PRO A 627 6.25 26.33 -3.17
CA PRO A 627 4.94 26.79 -3.63
C PRO A 627 3.88 25.70 -3.86
N ARG A 628 4.31 24.44 -4.03
CA ARG A 628 3.40 23.29 -4.17
C ARG A 628 2.46 23.12 -2.97
N TYR A 629 2.88 23.53 -1.77
CA TYR A 629 2.05 23.44 -0.57
C TYR A 629 0.76 24.25 -0.64
N ARG A 630 0.63 25.16 -1.62
CA ARG A 630 -0.63 25.83 -1.95
C ARG A 630 -1.69 24.84 -2.47
N ASP A 631 -1.30 23.99 -3.42
CA ASP A 631 -2.17 22.98 -4.02
C ASP A 631 -2.40 21.80 -3.07
N ASP A 632 -1.38 21.44 -2.26
CA ASP A 632 -1.53 20.42 -1.23
C ASP A 632 -2.54 20.91 -0.15
N ALA A 633 -2.30 22.07 0.50
CA ALA A 633 -3.17 22.61 1.57
C ALA A 633 -4.62 22.87 1.14
N LYS A 634 -4.86 23.15 -0.14
CA LYS A 634 -6.20 23.38 -0.70
C LYS A 634 -7.11 22.15 -0.65
N ASN A 635 -6.52 20.96 -0.56
CA ASN A 635 -7.22 19.66 -0.62
C ASN A 635 -6.94 18.80 0.62
N ASP A 636 -6.28 19.37 1.62
CA ASP A 636 -5.78 18.73 2.84
C ASP A 636 -6.82 18.91 3.97
N PRO A 637 -7.47 17.83 4.45
CA PRO A 637 -8.62 17.94 5.35
C PRO A 637 -8.24 18.38 6.76
N GLU A 638 -6.97 18.28 7.16
CA GLU A 638 -6.50 18.81 8.43
C GLU A 638 -6.63 20.35 8.53
N PHE A 639 -6.77 21.05 7.39
CA PHE A 639 -7.13 22.47 7.35
C PHE A 639 -8.65 22.77 7.33
N GLU A 640 -9.54 21.77 7.38
CA GLU A 640 -11.00 21.96 7.25
C GLU A 640 -11.55 23.06 8.19
N GLN A 641 -11.09 23.10 9.44
CA GLN A 641 -11.49 24.09 10.44
C GLN A 641 -11.24 25.54 9.99
N ILE A 642 -10.19 25.79 9.20
CA ILE A 642 -9.75 27.14 8.81
C ILE A 642 -10.07 27.50 7.37
N MET A 643 -10.58 26.58 6.54
CA MET A 643 -10.98 26.85 5.14
C MET A 643 -11.96 28.01 4.98
N SER A 644 -12.74 28.33 6.02
CA SER A 644 -13.68 29.45 6.00
C SER A 644 -13.01 30.83 6.14
N ASP A 645 -11.79 30.92 6.72
CA ASP A 645 -11.05 32.17 6.83
C ASP A 645 -10.77 32.74 5.43
N ARG A 646 -10.94 34.07 5.29
CA ARG A 646 -10.72 34.76 4.03
C ARG A 646 -9.26 34.68 3.58
N ARG A 647 -8.32 34.80 4.53
CA ARG A 647 -6.88 34.86 4.27
C ARG A 647 -6.31 33.50 3.91
N PHE A 648 -6.82 32.43 4.55
CA PHE A 648 -6.50 31.06 4.12
C PHE A 648 -6.92 30.84 2.65
N ARG A 649 -8.13 31.28 2.27
CA ARG A 649 -8.59 31.16 0.87
C ARG A 649 -7.76 32.01 -0.09
N GLU A 650 -7.48 33.27 0.24
CA GLU A 650 -6.57 34.11 -0.56
C GLU A 650 -5.17 33.44 -0.69
N LEU A 651 -4.67 32.79 0.36
CA LEU A 651 -3.40 32.05 0.40
C LEU A 651 -3.42 30.72 -0.39
N VAL A 652 -4.57 30.07 -0.61
CA VAL A 652 -4.66 28.85 -1.46
C VAL A 652 -5.23 29.10 -2.86
N GLU A 653 -5.58 30.35 -3.19
CA GLU A 653 -6.15 30.72 -4.49
C GLU A 653 -5.27 31.66 -5.35
N HIS A 654 -4.30 32.38 -4.77
CA HIS A 654 -3.52 33.43 -5.47
C HIS A 654 -2.00 33.33 -5.27
#